data_AF-A0A7C3XH39-F1
#
_entry.id   AF-A0A7C3XH39-F1
#
_cell.length_a   1.000
_cell.length_b   1.000
_cell.length_c   1.000
_cell.angle_alpha   90.00
_cell.angle_beta   90.00
_cell.angle_gamma   90.00
#
_symmetry.space_group_name_H-M   'P 1'
#
loop_
_entity.id
_entity.type
_entity.pdbx_description
1 polymer ?
#
loop_
_entity_poly.entity_id
_entity_poly.type
_entity_poly.pdbx_seq_one_letter_code
_entity_poly.pdbx_strand_id
1 'polypeptide(L)'
;MLPLRYGMQLKAIVTIAGILSCPDLGQGIDPMAFDVSLACRSLPVGRRAYQGIMVSDGLRTRICLYWIGPSHRFGRTDPLAFSDFMVLPDKVIYWHHKGNPKIHILARNQLELRLPEEDDHESMIRAALCLALAAVSQADSDSTMPGMISFFTKAKGRKNHECTIEPTDPNALDASSLLDPTEITALDSLPGGRRYSKQTRPDGTIVWQANTTSNPVELVRLVITAKTEPAPVDPGEWIDPCSLGRWSLVPECYRQYWAFSDSLDRLTTASHQEALDLYRSMATCLEDELPSELRLGLLDLRFSAALKTGSYHLTELAAREYLQWYVKNSNRSLDLVIMELGSIGDRLKSVWPDTQVLQFVAPLLAPLIDQKVFSSSRFIEEMIIFRAKIQGAWFGLLILDGIEAKGCQDPNLIARWRQELRAAGQRPKRLLPPQPGEVTKSAEELLRAIDGPPPKGGLTMVELEGLIESAMADTGGFADLNSQTEYRQFAKKVCHYVGWLAGDGPFKADSERLYSAIKDFSTRCQLGSLSLEQKATTLSSLLAVSFYDTSTSDDHQVLCQQLDGIYDELQTAVDRIVERYKLHDMPSPDYIRKLFDAAKQQARLMVADPFFPMLKFPLDRAGQSALSERLESQLLRLESMAERLASQRDSPQVLARFQMELTSLVRQPIVQAIQLRSMGTGIGIRLRWHKDGIPLVTINRNSFRNANEAAETIKGLKGLYLGAWSLHPWEDEQMDN
;
A
#
# COMPACT_ATOMS: atom_id res chain seq x y z
N MET A 1 5.86 6.37 -5.31
CA MET A 1 4.44 6.66 -4.98
C MET A 1 3.78 7.65 -5.94
N LEU A 2 4.49 8.66 -6.46
CA LEU A 2 3.97 9.64 -7.43
C LEU A 2 3.34 9.05 -8.73
N PRO A 3 3.89 8.00 -9.39
CA PRO A 3 3.28 7.45 -10.61
C PRO A 3 1.90 6.80 -10.39
N LEU A 4 1.66 6.28 -9.19
CA LEU A 4 0.36 5.70 -8.79
C LEU A 4 -0.70 6.79 -8.59
N ARG A 5 -0.30 7.99 -8.13
CA ARG A 5 -1.20 9.14 -7.92
C ARG A 5 -1.75 9.66 -9.26
N TYR A 6 -0.89 9.88 -10.25
CA TYR A 6 -1.29 10.36 -11.58
C TYR A 6 -2.06 9.32 -12.40
N GLY A 7 -1.67 8.05 -12.28
CA GLY A 7 -2.39 6.96 -12.91
C GLY A 7 -3.82 6.81 -12.40
N MET A 8 -4.10 7.13 -11.12
CA MET A 8 -5.47 7.10 -10.59
C MET A 8 -6.30 8.32 -11.02
N GLN A 9 -5.70 9.52 -11.05
CA GLN A 9 -6.37 10.74 -11.49
C GLN A 9 -6.79 10.67 -12.96
N LEU A 10 -5.87 10.31 -13.87
CA LEU A 10 -6.20 10.20 -15.31
C LEU A 10 -7.34 9.20 -15.56
N LYS A 11 -7.36 8.08 -14.85
CA LYS A 11 -8.42 7.06 -14.95
C LYS A 11 -9.76 7.60 -14.50
N ALA A 12 -9.81 8.21 -13.31
CA ALA A 12 -11.04 8.76 -12.76
C ALA A 12 -11.58 9.91 -13.64
N ILE A 13 -10.70 10.77 -14.15
CA ILE A 13 -11.08 11.89 -15.02
C ILE A 13 -11.61 11.39 -16.36
N VAL A 14 -10.89 10.51 -17.05
CA VAL A 14 -11.35 9.97 -18.35
C VAL A 14 -12.69 9.25 -18.20
N THR A 15 -12.86 8.51 -17.09
CA THR A 15 -14.11 7.79 -16.80
C THR A 15 -15.27 8.74 -16.59
N ILE A 16 -15.16 9.67 -15.62
CA ILE A 16 -16.26 10.55 -15.24
C ILE A 16 -16.53 11.59 -16.34
N ALA A 17 -15.49 12.19 -16.92
CA ALA A 17 -15.64 13.18 -18.00
C ALA A 17 -16.16 12.52 -19.29
N GLY A 18 -15.66 11.34 -19.66
CA GLY A 18 -16.14 10.61 -20.84
C GLY A 18 -17.60 10.20 -20.71
N ILE A 19 -18.01 9.77 -19.51
CA ILE A 19 -19.40 9.50 -19.16
C ILE A 19 -20.26 10.76 -19.30
N LEU A 20 -19.89 11.83 -18.61
CA LEU A 20 -20.69 13.07 -18.56
C LEU A 20 -20.68 13.87 -19.88
N SER A 21 -19.72 13.60 -20.79
CA SER A 21 -19.63 14.22 -22.11
C SER A 21 -20.47 13.52 -23.19
N CYS A 22 -21.23 12.49 -22.83
CA CYS A 22 -22.18 11.80 -23.72
C CYS A 22 -23.51 12.58 -23.77
N PRO A 23 -23.76 13.40 -24.81
CA PRO A 23 -24.85 14.38 -24.80
C PRO A 23 -26.21 13.80 -25.18
N ASP A 24 -26.25 12.54 -25.68
CA ASP A 24 -27.43 11.95 -26.30
C ASP A 24 -28.13 10.91 -25.39
N LEU A 25 -27.74 10.83 -24.11
CA LEU A 25 -28.25 9.84 -23.16
C LEU A 25 -29.53 10.36 -22.48
N GLY A 26 -30.65 10.23 -23.19
CA GLY A 26 -32.00 10.37 -22.63
C GLY A 26 -32.52 11.81 -22.60
N GLN A 27 -33.21 12.21 -23.66
CA GLN A 27 -34.26 13.25 -23.58
C GLN A 27 -35.65 12.64 -23.23
N GLY A 28 -35.67 11.39 -22.76
CA GLY A 28 -36.88 10.66 -22.39
C GLY A 28 -37.23 10.81 -20.91
N ILE A 29 -38.49 10.56 -20.56
CA ILE A 29 -39.01 10.62 -19.17
C ILE A 29 -38.49 9.43 -18.33
N ASP A 30 -38.13 8.32 -18.98
CA ASP A 30 -37.67 7.10 -18.30
C ASP A 30 -36.14 7.05 -18.18
N PRO A 31 -35.60 6.62 -17.02
CA PRO A 31 -34.17 6.51 -16.82
C PRO A 31 -33.56 5.42 -17.72
N MET A 32 -32.48 5.77 -18.42
CA MET A 32 -31.74 4.86 -19.29
C MET A 32 -30.49 4.34 -18.58
N ALA A 33 -30.22 3.03 -18.69
CA ALA A 33 -29.05 2.37 -18.12
C ALA A 33 -27.99 2.06 -19.19
N PHE A 34 -26.73 2.12 -18.79
CA PHE A 34 -25.57 1.87 -19.64
C PHE A 34 -24.54 1.03 -18.89
N ASP A 35 -24.00 0.02 -19.55
CA ASP A 35 -22.85 -0.72 -19.03
C ASP A 35 -21.57 0.08 -19.34
N VAL A 36 -20.72 0.20 -18.33
CA VAL A 36 -19.46 0.95 -18.38
C VAL A 36 -18.32 -0.03 -18.15
N SER A 37 -17.39 -0.10 -19.10
CA SER A 37 -16.16 -0.87 -18.95
C SER A 37 -14.95 0.02 -19.14
N LEU A 38 -14.01 -0.04 -18.21
CA LEU A 38 -12.78 0.75 -18.23
C LEU A 38 -11.58 -0.18 -18.12
N ALA A 39 -10.75 -0.23 -19.17
CA ALA A 39 -9.47 -0.90 -19.16
C ALA A 39 -8.34 0.13 -19.00
N CYS A 40 -7.41 -0.10 -18.08
CA CYS A 40 -6.28 0.79 -17.87
C CYS A 40 -4.97 0.02 -17.71
N ARG A 41 -3.90 0.47 -18.35
CA ARG A 41 -2.56 -0.06 -18.11
C ARG A 41 -1.92 0.68 -16.94
N SER A 42 -1.65 -0.02 -15.83
CA SER A 42 -0.80 0.49 -14.75
C SER A 42 0.56 -0.18 -14.83
N LEU A 43 1.63 0.58 -15.11
CA LEU A 43 3.00 0.08 -14.97
C LEU A 43 3.37 0.08 -13.47
N PRO A 44 3.97 -0.98 -12.90
CA PRO A 44 4.33 -2.29 -13.47
C PRO A 44 3.26 -3.39 -13.23
N VAL A 45 2.03 -3.01 -12.86
CA VAL A 45 0.99 -3.88 -12.29
C VAL A 45 0.14 -4.60 -13.35
N GLY A 46 0.25 -4.23 -14.64
CA GLY A 46 -0.53 -4.82 -15.74
C GLY A 46 -1.83 -4.05 -16.05
N ARG A 47 -2.68 -4.63 -16.90
CA ARG A 47 -4.01 -4.08 -17.23
C ARG A 47 -4.97 -4.32 -16.06
N ARG A 48 -5.66 -3.27 -15.61
CA ARG A 48 -6.79 -3.34 -14.69
C ARG A 48 -8.08 -3.10 -15.48
N ALA A 49 -9.11 -3.87 -15.17
CA ALA A 49 -10.46 -3.68 -15.70
C ALA A 49 -11.37 -3.20 -14.56
N TYR A 50 -12.16 -2.18 -14.82
CA TYR A 50 -13.24 -1.71 -13.96
C TYR A 50 -14.54 -1.87 -14.72
N GLN A 51 -15.60 -2.23 -13.99
CA GLN A 51 -16.94 -2.36 -14.53
C GLN A 51 -17.86 -1.37 -13.81
N GLY A 52 -18.99 -1.05 -14.41
CA GLY A 52 -19.92 -0.13 -13.81
C GLY A 52 -21.25 -0.05 -14.53
N ILE A 53 -22.21 0.57 -13.86
CA ILE A 53 -23.51 0.93 -14.43
C ILE A 53 -23.66 2.43 -14.31
N MET A 54 -24.02 3.05 -15.42
CA MET A 54 -24.50 4.43 -15.45
C MET A 54 -26.01 4.44 -15.65
N VAL A 55 -26.70 5.33 -14.95
CA VAL A 55 -28.11 5.62 -15.19
C VAL A 55 -28.29 7.12 -15.38
N SER A 56 -29.08 7.53 -16.37
CA SER A 56 -29.42 8.93 -16.62
C SER A 56 -30.92 9.09 -16.88
N ASP A 57 -31.55 10.10 -16.26
CA ASP A 57 -32.93 10.55 -16.56
C ASP A 57 -32.94 11.87 -17.36
N GLY A 58 -31.78 12.28 -17.89
CA GLY A 58 -31.59 13.54 -18.62
C GLY A 58 -31.34 14.76 -17.73
N LEU A 59 -31.75 14.73 -16.46
CA LEU A 59 -31.48 15.80 -15.47
C LEU A 59 -30.39 15.41 -14.47
N ARG A 60 -30.34 14.13 -14.12
CA ARG A 60 -29.50 13.53 -13.09
C ARG A 60 -28.78 12.34 -13.71
N THR A 61 -27.54 12.14 -13.31
CA THR A 61 -26.74 11.00 -13.77
C THR A 61 -26.13 10.30 -12.56
N ARG A 62 -26.40 9.01 -12.40
CA ARG A 62 -25.75 8.16 -11.41
C ARG A 62 -24.74 7.25 -12.08
N ILE A 63 -23.59 7.08 -11.46
CA ILE A 63 -22.48 6.25 -11.93
C ILE A 63 -22.04 5.38 -10.76
N CYS A 64 -22.22 4.08 -10.89
CA CYS A 64 -21.70 3.10 -9.96
C CYS A 64 -20.55 2.34 -10.62
N LEU A 65 -19.34 2.44 -10.06
CA LEU A 65 -18.15 1.73 -10.53
C LEU A 65 -17.73 0.69 -9.49
N TYR A 66 -17.49 -0.54 -9.92
CA TYR A 66 -17.05 -1.65 -9.09
C TYR A 66 -15.91 -2.42 -9.76
N TRP A 67 -14.98 -2.93 -8.95
CA TRP A 67 -13.83 -3.68 -9.46
C TRP A 67 -13.27 -4.65 -8.43
N ILE A 68 -12.50 -5.63 -8.94
CA ILE A 68 -11.69 -6.55 -8.14
C ILE A 68 -10.22 -6.23 -8.42
N GLY A 69 -9.52 -5.76 -7.39
CA GLY A 69 -8.09 -5.51 -7.37
C GLY A 69 -7.26 -6.80 -7.30
N PRO A 70 -6.00 -6.76 -7.75
CA PRO A 70 -5.12 -7.92 -7.69
C PRO A 70 -4.74 -8.26 -6.24
N SER A 71 -5.05 -9.48 -5.80
CA SER A 71 -4.88 -9.96 -4.41
C SER A 71 -3.41 -10.11 -3.95
N HIS A 72 -2.45 -10.25 -4.88
CA HIS A 72 -1.14 -10.84 -4.57
C HIS A 72 0.07 -9.89 -4.47
N ARG A 73 -0.05 -8.55 -4.57
CA ARG A 73 1.14 -7.67 -4.69
C ARG A 73 1.46 -6.69 -3.57
N PHE A 74 0.57 -6.44 -2.60
CA PHE A 74 0.81 -5.34 -1.65
C PHE A 74 0.58 -5.64 -0.18
N GLY A 75 0.50 -6.91 0.24
CA GLY A 75 0.59 -7.31 1.65
C GLY A 75 -0.42 -6.68 2.62
N ARG A 76 -1.38 -5.86 2.15
CA ARG A 76 -2.46 -5.22 2.89
C ARG A 76 -3.36 -4.46 1.91
N THR A 77 -4.63 -4.37 2.26
CA THR A 77 -5.77 -3.70 1.63
C THR A 77 -6.57 -4.54 0.65
N ASP A 78 -7.84 -4.69 1.01
CA ASP A 78 -8.92 -5.40 0.36
C ASP A 78 -8.78 -5.40 -1.17
N PRO A 79 -8.96 -6.56 -1.83
CA PRO A 79 -9.06 -6.63 -3.29
C PRO A 79 -10.31 -5.87 -3.78
N LEU A 80 -11.04 -5.18 -2.92
CA LEU A 80 -12.35 -4.66 -3.23
C LEU A 80 -12.45 -3.15 -3.03
N ALA A 81 -13.06 -2.50 -4.01
CA ALA A 81 -13.69 -1.21 -3.80
C ALA A 81 -14.78 -0.97 -4.84
N PHE A 82 -15.77 -0.19 -4.43
CA PHE A 82 -16.72 0.41 -5.33
C PHE A 82 -16.90 1.88 -4.96
N SER A 83 -17.32 2.65 -5.95
CA SER A 83 -17.63 4.06 -5.81
C SER A 83 -18.96 4.33 -6.49
N ASP A 84 -19.79 5.14 -5.84
CA ASP A 84 -21.13 5.48 -6.30
C ASP A 84 -21.25 7.00 -6.32
N PHE A 85 -21.55 7.55 -7.50
CA PHE A 85 -21.59 8.99 -7.75
C PHE A 85 -22.94 9.36 -8.32
N MET A 86 -23.54 10.44 -7.84
CA MET A 86 -24.75 11.03 -8.38
C MET A 86 -24.50 12.49 -8.70
N VAL A 87 -24.51 12.80 -9.99
CA VAL A 87 -24.34 14.13 -10.54
C VAL A 87 -25.72 14.76 -10.69
N LEU A 88 -25.90 15.88 -9.99
CA LEU A 88 -27.09 16.72 -10.00
C LEU A 88 -26.73 18.08 -10.66
N PRO A 89 -27.72 18.90 -11.06
CA PRO A 89 -27.45 20.19 -11.70
C PRO A 89 -26.56 21.15 -10.90
N ASP A 90 -26.65 21.10 -9.56
CA ASP A 90 -26.03 22.02 -8.61
C ASP A 90 -24.92 21.38 -7.76
N LYS A 91 -24.78 20.05 -7.76
CA LYS A 91 -23.83 19.33 -6.90
C LYS A 91 -23.55 17.91 -7.37
N VAL A 92 -22.51 17.30 -6.82
CA VAL A 92 -22.28 15.85 -6.89
C VAL A 92 -22.36 15.26 -5.50
N ILE A 93 -23.17 14.22 -5.36
CA ILE A 93 -23.26 13.40 -4.16
C ILE A 93 -22.45 12.13 -4.45
N TYR A 94 -21.55 11.72 -3.56
CA TYR A 94 -20.77 10.51 -3.79
C TYR A 94 -20.51 9.72 -2.51
N TRP A 95 -20.27 8.44 -2.68
CA TRP A 95 -19.96 7.49 -1.62
C TRP A 95 -18.84 6.58 -2.11
N HIS A 96 -17.93 6.26 -1.21
CA HIS A 96 -16.82 5.37 -1.50
C HIS A 96 -16.63 4.37 -0.37
N HIS A 97 -16.36 3.12 -0.72
CA HIS A 97 -16.31 2.02 0.23
C HIS A 97 -15.10 2.08 1.17
N LYS A 98 -13.98 2.71 0.77
CA LYS A 98 -12.78 2.73 1.60
C LYS A 98 -12.85 3.80 2.69
N GLY A 99 -12.78 3.35 3.95
CA GLY A 99 -12.60 4.18 5.13
C GLY A 99 -13.85 4.25 5.99
N ASN A 100 -14.57 5.37 5.89
CA ASN A 100 -15.75 5.67 6.70
C ASN A 100 -16.94 5.79 5.73
N PRO A 101 -17.87 4.81 5.68
CA PRO A 101 -18.96 4.81 4.70
C PRO A 101 -19.88 5.99 4.95
N LYS A 102 -19.59 7.11 4.29
CA LYS A 102 -20.29 8.38 4.42
C LYS A 102 -20.64 8.89 3.03
N ILE A 103 -21.78 9.57 2.97
CA ILE A 103 -22.19 10.31 1.80
C ILE A 103 -21.48 11.66 1.86
N HIS A 104 -20.76 11.99 0.79
CA HIS A 104 -20.08 13.27 0.61
C HIS A 104 -20.86 14.11 -0.41
N ILE A 105 -20.79 15.43 -0.26
CA ILE A 105 -21.42 16.39 -1.16
C ILE A 105 -20.37 17.37 -1.64
N LEU A 106 -20.28 17.54 -2.96
CA LEU A 106 -19.45 18.52 -3.63
C LEU A 106 -20.35 19.51 -4.37
N ALA A 107 -20.52 20.70 -3.82
CA ALA A 107 -21.35 21.73 -4.44
C ALA A 107 -20.65 22.33 -5.67
N ARG A 108 -21.41 22.71 -6.70
CA ARG A 108 -20.85 23.20 -7.98
C ARG A 108 -20.06 24.51 -7.82
N ASN A 109 -20.39 25.33 -6.85
CA ASN A 109 -19.66 26.54 -6.49
C ASN A 109 -18.33 26.28 -5.75
N GLN A 110 -18.05 25.04 -5.35
CA GLN A 110 -16.78 24.62 -4.74
C GLN A 110 -15.84 23.95 -5.76
N LEU A 111 -16.19 23.97 -7.04
CA LEU A 111 -15.39 23.39 -8.12
C LEU A 111 -14.24 24.32 -8.52
N GLU A 112 -13.31 24.53 -7.61
CA GLU A 112 -12.01 25.07 -7.99
C GLU A 112 -11.14 23.95 -8.57
N LEU A 113 -10.52 24.20 -9.72
CA LEU A 113 -9.54 23.30 -10.34
C LEU A 113 -8.32 23.18 -9.43
N ARG A 114 -8.33 22.19 -8.52
CA ARG A 114 -7.23 21.95 -7.56
C ARG A 114 -6.70 20.53 -7.68
N LEU A 115 -5.39 20.38 -7.47
CA LEU A 115 -4.78 19.08 -7.22
C LEU A 115 -5.25 18.54 -5.86
N PRO A 116 -5.15 17.23 -5.59
CA PRO A 116 -5.42 16.70 -4.26
C PRO A 116 -4.52 17.42 -3.24
N GLU A 117 -5.15 18.00 -2.21
CA GLU A 117 -4.44 18.68 -1.13
C GLU A 117 -3.69 17.66 -0.25
N GLU A 118 -4.19 16.41 -0.19
CA GLU A 118 -3.64 15.32 0.61
C GLU A 118 -3.54 13.98 -0.17
N ASP A 119 -2.79 13.01 0.38
CA ASP A 119 -2.62 11.65 -0.18
C ASP A 119 -3.70 10.67 0.33
N ASP A 120 -4.89 11.18 0.61
CA ASP A 120 -6.05 10.38 0.98
C ASP A 120 -7.00 10.16 -0.22
N HIS A 121 -7.86 9.14 -0.10
CA HIS A 121 -8.75 8.73 -1.18
C HIS A 121 -9.82 9.79 -1.51
N GLU A 122 -10.29 10.54 -0.52
CA GLU A 122 -11.31 11.57 -0.69
C GLU A 122 -10.74 12.78 -1.44
N SER A 123 -9.57 13.28 -1.05
CA SER A 123 -8.87 14.36 -1.75
C SER A 123 -8.61 14.02 -3.22
N MET A 124 -8.25 12.76 -3.52
CA MET A 124 -8.07 12.28 -4.88
C MET A 124 -9.37 12.21 -5.68
N ILE A 125 -10.45 11.69 -5.09
CA ILE A 125 -11.77 11.62 -5.73
C ILE A 125 -12.32 13.02 -6.00
N ARG A 126 -12.20 13.94 -5.04
CA ARG A 126 -12.62 15.34 -5.18
C ARG A 126 -11.90 16.03 -6.33
N ALA A 127 -10.57 15.94 -6.39
CA ALA A 127 -9.78 16.51 -7.48
C ALA A 127 -10.22 15.95 -8.85
N ALA A 128 -10.43 14.63 -8.95
CA ALA A 128 -10.90 14.00 -10.19
C ALA A 128 -12.31 14.44 -10.59
N LEU A 129 -13.23 14.57 -9.63
CA LEU A 129 -14.59 15.08 -9.86
C LEU A 129 -14.57 16.53 -10.33
N CYS A 130 -13.79 17.40 -9.67
CA CYS A 130 -13.63 18.80 -10.10
C CYS A 130 -13.16 18.90 -11.55
N LEU A 131 -12.15 18.11 -11.93
CA LEU A 131 -11.61 18.09 -13.28
C LEU A 131 -12.61 17.56 -14.32
N ALA A 132 -13.33 16.49 -13.98
CA ALA A 132 -14.34 15.94 -14.87
C ALA A 132 -15.54 16.89 -15.07
N LEU A 133 -15.98 17.58 -14.03
CA LEU A 133 -17.09 18.54 -14.09
C LEU A 133 -16.70 19.82 -14.84
N ALA A 134 -15.44 20.26 -14.69
CA ALA A 134 -14.89 21.36 -15.49
C ALA A 134 -14.87 21.02 -16.98
N ALA A 135 -14.51 19.78 -17.34
CA ALA A 135 -14.50 19.29 -18.73
C ALA A 135 -15.88 19.23 -19.40
N VAL A 136 -16.96 19.20 -18.62
CA VAL A 136 -18.34 19.06 -19.12
C VAL A 136 -19.10 20.39 -19.08
N SER A 137 -18.68 21.32 -18.22
CA SER A 137 -19.28 22.63 -18.07
C SER A 137 -18.92 23.54 -19.26
N GLN A 138 -19.92 24.20 -19.85
CA GLN A 138 -19.79 25.12 -20.98
C GLN A 138 -19.19 26.48 -20.56
N ALA A 139 -18.07 26.50 -19.83
CA ALA A 139 -17.42 27.76 -19.54
C ALA A 139 -16.75 28.27 -20.82
N ASP A 140 -17.29 29.35 -21.39
CA ASP A 140 -16.71 30.18 -22.46
C ASP A 140 -15.41 30.86 -22.01
N SER A 141 -14.42 30.09 -21.55
CA SER A 141 -13.10 30.61 -21.21
C SER A 141 -12.07 30.16 -22.24
N ASP A 142 -11.97 30.94 -23.31
CA ASP A 142 -10.84 30.92 -24.22
C ASP A 142 -9.59 31.43 -23.48
N SER A 143 -8.66 30.52 -23.13
CA SER A 143 -7.19 30.67 -23.36
C SER A 143 -6.27 29.82 -22.46
N THR A 144 -6.73 29.13 -21.42
CA THR A 144 -5.82 28.40 -20.49
C THR A 144 -6.37 27.07 -19.95
N MET A 145 -7.24 26.38 -20.70
CA MET A 145 -7.73 25.06 -20.28
C MET A 145 -6.69 23.95 -20.56
N PRO A 146 -6.38 23.09 -19.57
CA PRO A 146 -5.53 21.90 -19.77
C PRO A 146 -5.98 21.08 -20.98
N GLY A 147 -5.03 20.57 -21.77
CA GLY A 147 -5.33 20.00 -23.09
C GLY A 147 -6.35 18.83 -23.07
N MET A 148 -6.38 18.03 -22.00
CA MET A 148 -7.37 16.97 -21.81
C MET A 148 -8.79 17.53 -21.61
N ILE A 149 -8.95 18.64 -20.90
CA ILE A 149 -10.24 19.32 -20.70
C ILE A 149 -10.73 19.88 -22.04
N SER A 150 -9.80 20.44 -22.84
CA SER A 150 -10.10 20.90 -24.21
C SER A 150 -10.63 19.75 -25.09
N PHE A 151 -10.03 18.55 -25.00
CA PHE A 151 -10.49 17.38 -25.74
C PHE A 151 -11.94 17.01 -25.41
N PHE A 152 -12.29 16.81 -24.13
CA PHE A 152 -13.65 16.42 -23.75
C PHE A 152 -14.69 17.48 -24.14
N THR A 153 -14.34 18.76 -23.95
CA THR A 153 -15.18 19.90 -24.36
C THR A 153 -15.45 19.88 -25.86
N LYS A 154 -14.41 19.69 -26.69
CA LYS A 154 -14.52 19.65 -28.17
C LYS A 154 -15.15 18.36 -28.69
N ALA A 155 -15.00 17.25 -27.97
CA ALA A 155 -15.56 15.96 -28.31
C ALA A 155 -17.06 15.85 -27.98
N LYS A 156 -17.56 16.72 -27.11
CA LYS A 156 -18.98 16.83 -26.76
C LYS A 156 -19.82 17.10 -28.02
N GLY A 157 -20.94 16.39 -28.19
CA GLY A 157 -21.80 16.52 -29.37
C GLY A 157 -21.31 15.81 -30.63
N ARG A 158 -20.05 15.36 -30.68
CA ARG A 158 -19.46 14.74 -31.87
C ARG A 158 -19.50 13.22 -31.78
N LYS A 159 -19.87 12.54 -32.89
CA LYS A 159 -19.79 11.08 -33.00
C LYS A 159 -18.34 10.58 -32.97
N ASN A 160 -17.46 11.29 -33.67
CA ASN A 160 -16.03 10.99 -33.71
C ASN A 160 -15.24 12.27 -33.42
N HIS A 161 -14.23 12.16 -32.57
CA HIS A 161 -13.29 13.25 -32.33
C HIS A 161 -11.93 12.69 -31.94
N GLU A 162 -10.87 13.31 -32.41
CA GLU A 162 -9.51 12.90 -32.11
C GLU A 162 -8.63 14.15 -31.99
N CYS A 163 -7.73 14.14 -31.01
CA CYS A 163 -6.70 15.14 -30.92
C CYS A 163 -5.40 14.52 -30.40
N THR A 164 -4.29 15.04 -30.90
CA THR A 164 -2.96 14.78 -30.35
C THR A 164 -2.53 16.01 -29.56
N ILE A 165 -1.99 15.77 -28.38
CA ILE A 165 -1.42 16.81 -27.53
C ILE A 165 0.07 16.50 -27.45
N GLU A 166 0.86 17.33 -28.13
CA GLU A 166 2.30 17.18 -28.22
C GLU A 166 2.97 17.47 -26.86
N PRO A 167 4.11 16.81 -26.55
CA PRO A 167 4.86 17.12 -25.35
C PRO A 167 5.46 18.52 -25.43
N THR A 168 5.46 19.24 -24.29
CA THR A 168 6.00 20.60 -24.19
C THR A 168 7.52 20.64 -24.43
N ASP A 169 8.22 19.51 -24.27
CA ASP A 169 9.63 19.33 -24.64
C ASP A 169 9.77 18.10 -25.58
N PRO A 170 10.23 18.28 -26.84
CA PRO A 170 10.43 17.18 -27.79
C PRO A 170 11.56 16.21 -27.42
N ASN A 171 12.44 16.57 -26.48
CA ASN A 171 13.50 15.71 -25.94
C ASN A 171 13.11 15.01 -24.62
N ALA A 172 11.93 15.33 -24.06
CA ALA A 172 11.40 14.61 -22.91
C ALA A 172 10.97 13.21 -23.35
N LEU A 173 11.89 12.25 -23.22
CA LEU A 173 11.64 10.83 -23.42
C LEU A 173 10.36 10.40 -22.68
N ASP A 174 9.45 9.81 -23.45
CA ASP A 174 8.10 9.37 -23.09
C ASP A 174 8.09 8.59 -21.76
N ALA A 175 7.78 9.29 -20.65
CA ALA A 175 7.37 8.85 -19.30
C ALA A 175 7.94 7.54 -18.70
N SER A 176 9.02 6.99 -19.26
CA SER A 176 9.64 5.73 -18.88
C SER A 176 11.05 5.96 -18.34
N SER A 177 11.61 7.17 -18.47
CA SER A 177 12.97 7.49 -18.03
C SER A 177 13.14 8.71 -17.11
N LEU A 178 12.11 9.48 -16.77
CA LEU A 178 12.28 10.71 -15.97
C LEU A 178 11.40 10.72 -14.70
N LEU A 179 12.06 10.59 -13.54
CA LEU A 179 11.52 10.87 -12.20
C LEU A 179 12.40 11.95 -11.57
N ASP A 180 12.13 13.21 -11.93
CA ASP A 180 12.50 14.37 -11.09
C ASP A 180 11.24 14.80 -10.31
N PRO A 181 11.22 14.73 -8.97
CA PRO A 181 10.06 15.11 -8.16
C PRO A 181 9.78 16.61 -8.10
N THR A 182 10.68 17.48 -8.62
CA THR A 182 10.61 18.94 -8.42
C THR A 182 9.98 19.72 -9.56
N GLU A 183 9.69 19.09 -10.72
CA GLU A 183 8.99 19.73 -11.85
C GLU A 183 7.53 19.22 -12.02
N ILE A 184 6.86 18.89 -10.91
CA ILE A 184 5.39 18.75 -10.89
C ILE A 184 4.81 20.14 -10.64
N THR A 185 5.00 21.01 -11.62
CA THR A 185 4.26 22.27 -11.72
C THR A 185 3.36 22.16 -12.93
N ALA A 186 2.10 22.50 -12.71
CA ALA A 186 1.01 22.56 -13.66
C ALA A 186 0.29 21.24 -13.96
N LEU A 187 -1.01 21.25 -13.69
CA LEU A 187 -2.02 20.45 -14.39
C LEU A 187 -1.88 20.48 -15.92
N ASP A 188 -1.06 21.39 -16.47
CA ASP A 188 -0.68 21.49 -17.88
C ASP A 188 0.34 20.45 -18.34
N SER A 189 1.12 19.84 -17.43
CA SER A 189 2.12 18.81 -17.77
C SER A 189 1.51 17.43 -18.05
N LEU A 190 0.24 17.22 -17.69
CA LEU A 190 -0.56 16.07 -18.10
C LEU A 190 -1.59 16.55 -19.13
N PRO A 191 -1.17 16.78 -20.40
CA PRO A 191 -1.19 15.68 -21.38
C PRO A 191 -0.17 15.82 -22.52
N GLY A 192 1.11 16.07 -22.24
CA GLY A 192 2.14 16.01 -23.28
C GLY A 192 2.36 14.58 -23.82
N GLY A 193 2.44 14.41 -25.14
CA GLY A 193 2.73 13.13 -25.78
C GLY A 193 1.58 12.11 -25.73
N ARG A 194 0.33 12.58 -25.83
CA ARG A 194 -0.87 11.75 -25.77
C ARG A 194 -1.80 11.97 -26.93
N ARG A 195 -2.41 10.87 -27.41
CA ARG A 195 -3.45 10.87 -28.43
C ARG A 195 -4.76 10.46 -27.79
N TYR A 196 -5.74 11.33 -27.83
CA TYR A 196 -7.09 11.11 -27.31
C TYR A 196 -8.06 10.90 -28.47
N SER A 197 -8.93 9.91 -28.35
CA SER A 197 -9.97 9.66 -29.35
C SER A 197 -11.31 9.30 -28.72
N LYS A 198 -12.38 9.68 -29.42
CA LYS A 198 -13.77 9.32 -29.18
C LYS A 198 -14.32 8.71 -30.47
N GLN A 199 -14.98 7.58 -30.35
CA GLN A 199 -15.69 6.94 -31.45
C GLN A 199 -17.07 6.43 -30.99
N THR A 200 -18.13 6.85 -31.67
CA THR A 200 -19.46 6.27 -31.56
C THR A 200 -19.67 5.25 -32.68
N ARG A 201 -19.87 3.99 -32.31
CA ARG A 201 -20.10 2.87 -33.22
C ARG A 201 -21.57 2.85 -33.71
N PRO A 202 -21.88 2.08 -34.79
CA PRO A 202 -23.24 2.00 -35.33
C PRO A 202 -24.28 1.43 -34.35
N ASP A 203 -23.85 0.58 -33.42
CA ASP A 203 -24.65 0.00 -32.34
C ASP A 203 -24.91 0.99 -31.18
N GLY A 204 -24.43 2.23 -31.29
CA GLY A 204 -24.51 3.24 -30.22
C GLY A 204 -23.43 3.12 -29.16
N THR A 205 -22.54 2.12 -29.24
CA THR A 205 -21.42 1.98 -28.29
C THR A 205 -20.44 3.14 -28.45
N ILE A 206 -20.12 3.79 -27.34
CA ILE A 206 -19.16 4.91 -27.29
C ILE A 206 -17.84 4.41 -26.72
N VAL A 207 -16.76 4.64 -27.45
CA VAL A 207 -15.39 4.27 -27.06
C VAL A 207 -14.56 5.52 -26.91
N TRP A 208 -14.00 5.72 -25.74
CA TRP A 208 -12.97 6.72 -25.47
C TRP A 208 -11.63 6.05 -25.24
N GLN A 209 -10.57 6.58 -25.85
CA GLN A 209 -9.23 6.02 -25.75
C GLN A 209 -8.20 7.12 -25.52
N ALA A 210 -7.18 6.78 -24.73
CA ALA A 210 -5.97 7.57 -24.56
C ALA A 210 -4.75 6.68 -24.79
N ASN A 211 -3.91 7.10 -25.74
CA ASN A 211 -2.69 6.40 -26.16
C ASN A 211 -1.46 7.30 -25.99
N THR A 212 -0.28 6.71 -25.82
CA THR A 212 1.02 7.37 -26.00
C THR A 212 1.24 7.73 -27.47
N THR A 213 1.81 8.90 -27.77
CA THR A 213 2.20 9.31 -29.16
C THR A 213 3.47 8.60 -29.64
N SER A 214 4.41 8.39 -28.71
CA SER A 214 5.65 7.59 -28.79
C SER A 214 5.62 6.29 -29.56
N ASN A 215 4.70 5.48 -29.06
CA ASN A 215 4.55 4.06 -29.26
C ASN A 215 3.09 3.84 -28.92
N PRO A 216 2.19 3.43 -29.83
CA PRO A 216 0.74 3.46 -29.63
C PRO A 216 0.26 2.40 -28.62
N VAL A 217 0.71 2.54 -27.38
CA VAL A 217 0.30 1.74 -26.25
C VAL A 217 -0.95 2.36 -25.66
N GLU A 218 -2.02 1.55 -25.62
CA GLU A 218 -3.26 1.94 -24.96
C GLU A 218 -3.05 2.10 -23.46
N LEU A 219 -3.26 3.31 -22.96
CA LEU A 219 -3.13 3.65 -21.54
C LEU A 219 -4.47 3.48 -20.84
N VAL A 220 -5.54 4.02 -21.45
CA VAL A 220 -6.90 3.99 -20.93
C VAL A 220 -7.86 3.77 -22.09
N ARG A 221 -8.83 2.88 -21.89
CA ARG A 221 -9.97 2.68 -22.78
C ARG A 221 -11.24 2.60 -21.95
N LEU A 222 -12.16 3.52 -22.20
CA LEU A 222 -13.50 3.53 -21.64
C LEU A 222 -14.49 3.15 -22.73
N VAL A 223 -15.37 2.19 -22.44
CA VAL A 223 -16.43 1.71 -23.33
C VAL A 223 -17.76 1.91 -22.60
N ILE A 224 -18.70 2.56 -23.26
CA ILE A 224 -20.06 2.79 -22.75
C ILE A 224 -21.02 2.19 -23.77
N THR A 225 -21.86 1.25 -23.33
CA THR A 225 -22.82 0.56 -24.18
C THR A 225 -24.22 0.67 -23.58
N ALA A 226 -25.22 0.97 -24.41
CA ALA A 226 -26.61 1.02 -23.97
C ALA A 226 -27.05 -0.36 -23.48
N LYS A 227 -27.65 -0.40 -22.28
CA LYS A 227 -28.17 -1.65 -21.73
C LYS A 227 -29.49 -1.96 -22.40
N THR A 228 -29.58 -3.11 -23.08
CA THR A 228 -30.78 -3.52 -23.82
C THR A 228 -31.85 -4.15 -22.91
N GLU A 229 -31.47 -4.59 -21.72
CA GLU A 229 -32.37 -5.17 -20.73
C GLU A 229 -32.45 -4.24 -19.51
N PRO A 230 -33.65 -3.97 -18.96
CA PRO A 230 -33.79 -3.19 -17.74
C PRO A 230 -33.04 -3.89 -16.61
N ALA A 231 -32.26 -3.12 -15.83
CA ALA A 231 -31.58 -3.67 -14.66
C ALA A 231 -32.61 -4.24 -13.67
N PRO A 232 -32.25 -5.24 -12.84
CA PRO A 232 -33.20 -5.99 -11.99
C PRO A 232 -33.80 -5.20 -10.82
N VAL A 233 -33.66 -3.88 -10.78
CA VAL A 233 -34.04 -3.02 -9.65
C VAL A 233 -35.13 -2.03 -10.07
N ASP A 234 -36.04 -1.71 -9.15
CA ASP A 234 -37.03 -0.64 -9.29
C ASP A 234 -36.36 0.64 -9.85
N PRO A 235 -36.76 1.11 -11.05
CA PRO A 235 -36.22 2.33 -11.66
C PRO A 235 -36.25 3.55 -10.72
N GLY A 236 -37.18 3.56 -9.75
CA GLY A 236 -37.26 4.60 -8.71
C GLY A 236 -36.00 4.68 -7.84
N GLU A 237 -35.32 3.56 -7.58
CA GLU A 237 -34.10 3.55 -6.77
C GLU A 237 -32.87 4.01 -7.55
N TRP A 238 -32.88 3.96 -8.88
CA TRP A 238 -31.69 4.23 -9.69
C TRP A 238 -31.21 5.67 -9.52
N ILE A 239 -32.13 6.63 -9.37
CA ILE A 239 -31.82 8.04 -9.20
C ILE A 239 -32.23 8.57 -7.81
N ASP A 240 -32.53 7.70 -6.85
CA ASP A 240 -32.80 8.10 -5.46
C ASP A 240 -31.48 8.42 -4.72
N PRO A 241 -31.25 9.66 -4.26
CA PRO A 241 -30.07 9.99 -3.46
C PRO A 241 -29.93 9.14 -2.18
N CYS A 242 -31.04 8.65 -1.62
CA CYS A 242 -31.02 7.83 -0.40
C CYS A 242 -30.54 6.40 -0.64
N SER A 243 -30.54 5.93 -1.89
CA SER A 243 -30.05 4.61 -2.27
C SER A 243 -28.55 4.58 -2.60
N LEU A 244 -27.88 5.74 -2.51
CA LEU A 244 -26.46 5.88 -2.80
C LEU A 244 -25.61 5.10 -1.78
N GLY A 245 -24.72 4.24 -2.28
CA GLY A 245 -23.95 3.31 -1.46
C GLY A 245 -24.71 2.06 -0.99
N ARG A 246 -25.96 1.82 -1.43
CA ARG A 246 -26.77 0.63 -1.08
C ARG A 246 -26.67 -0.54 -2.06
N TRP A 247 -25.70 -0.51 -2.97
CA TRP A 247 -25.36 -1.62 -3.88
C TRP A 247 -26.49 -1.98 -4.87
N SER A 248 -27.48 -1.10 -5.04
CA SER A 248 -28.63 -1.33 -5.92
C SER A 248 -28.23 -1.40 -7.39
N LEU A 249 -27.21 -0.64 -7.80
CA LEU A 249 -26.65 -0.69 -9.15
C LEU A 249 -25.50 -1.70 -9.32
N VAL A 250 -25.18 -2.48 -8.28
CA VAL A 250 -24.14 -3.51 -8.38
C VAL A 250 -24.80 -4.84 -8.72
N PRO A 251 -24.36 -5.55 -9.77
CA PRO A 251 -24.91 -6.85 -10.11
C PRO A 251 -24.77 -7.85 -8.96
N GLU A 252 -25.77 -8.72 -8.81
CA GLU A 252 -25.87 -9.66 -7.68
C GLU A 252 -24.61 -10.54 -7.53
N CYS A 253 -24.02 -10.99 -8.63
CA CYS A 253 -22.81 -11.81 -8.59
C CYS A 253 -21.62 -11.11 -7.93
N TYR A 254 -21.48 -9.78 -8.07
CA TYR A 254 -20.46 -9.02 -7.34
C TYR A 254 -20.82 -8.89 -5.86
N ARG A 255 -22.11 -8.72 -5.52
CA ARG A 255 -22.58 -8.68 -4.12
C ARG A 255 -22.36 -10.01 -3.40
N GLN A 256 -22.60 -11.12 -4.08
CA GLN A 256 -22.32 -12.46 -3.55
C GLN A 256 -20.82 -12.66 -3.32
N TYR A 257 -19.97 -12.27 -4.28
CA TYR A 257 -18.52 -12.26 -4.07
C TYR A 257 -18.12 -11.47 -2.82
N TRP A 258 -18.75 -10.32 -2.57
CA TRP A 258 -18.52 -9.51 -1.38
C TRP A 258 -18.94 -10.20 -0.09
N ALA A 259 -20.14 -10.78 -0.08
CA ALA A 259 -20.62 -11.56 1.05
C ALA A 259 -19.70 -12.76 1.37
N PHE A 260 -19.16 -13.41 0.34
CA PHE A 260 -18.20 -14.50 0.50
C PHE A 260 -16.86 -14.04 1.06
N SER A 261 -16.35 -12.90 0.60
CA SER A 261 -15.11 -12.31 1.15
C SER A 261 -15.28 -11.96 2.63
N ASP A 262 -16.37 -11.27 2.99
CA ASP A 262 -16.66 -10.90 4.38
C ASP A 262 -16.84 -12.13 5.27
N SER A 263 -17.46 -13.18 4.74
CA SER A 263 -17.62 -14.44 5.46
C SER A 263 -16.27 -15.12 5.69
N LEU A 264 -15.40 -15.14 4.66
CA LEU A 264 -14.05 -15.70 4.75
C LEU A 264 -13.20 -14.98 5.80
N ASP A 265 -13.25 -13.65 5.86
CA ASP A 265 -12.50 -12.83 6.82
C ASP A 265 -12.97 -13.04 8.27
N ARG A 266 -14.23 -13.43 8.47
CA ARG A 266 -14.80 -13.76 9.79
C ARG A 266 -14.51 -15.19 10.24
N LEU A 267 -14.02 -16.07 9.36
CA LEU A 267 -13.70 -17.44 9.74
C LEU A 267 -12.57 -17.46 10.76
N THR A 268 -12.89 -17.90 11.98
CA THR A 268 -11.90 -18.21 13.01
C THR A 268 -11.20 -19.53 12.68
N THR A 269 -10.01 -19.75 13.25
CA THR A 269 -9.18 -20.95 13.01
C THR A 269 -9.86 -22.28 13.39
N ALA A 270 -10.94 -22.26 14.18
CA ALA A 270 -11.65 -23.46 14.63
C ALA A 270 -12.90 -23.83 13.80
N SER A 271 -13.26 -23.07 12.76
CA SER A 271 -14.55 -23.16 12.06
C SER A 271 -14.55 -24.05 10.79
N HIS A 272 -14.09 -25.31 10.90
CA HIS A 272 -13.96 -26.22 9.74
C HIS A 272 -15.25 -26.36 8.90
N GLN A 273 -16.40 -26.51 9.56
CA GLN A 273 -17.69 -26.69 8.89
C GLN A 273 -18.13 -25.43 8.14
N GLU A 274 -17.94 -24.25 8.74
CA GLU A 274 -18.27 -22.97 8.11
C GLU A 274 -17.40 -22.71 6.87
N ALA A 275 -16.11 -23.06 6.94
CA ALA A 275 -15.21 -23.00 5.79
C ALA A 275 -15.65 -23.93 4.65
N LEU A 276 -16.13 -25.14 4.98
CA LEU A 276 -16.61 -26.11 4.01
C LEU A 276 -17.93 -25.66 3.35
N ASP A 277 -18.85 -25.11 4.14
CA ASP A 277 -20.11 -24.59 3.62
C ASP A 277 -19.86 -23.38 2.71
N LEU A 278 -18.98 -22.46 3.12
CA LEU A 278 -18.55 -21.33 2.31
C LEU A 278 -17.90 -21.78 0.99
N TYR A 279 -17.03 -22.78 1.03
CA TYR A 279 -16.43 -23.40 -0.16
C TYR A 279 -17.49 -23.93 -1.14
N ARG A 280 -18.51 -24.62 -0.62
CA ARG A 280 -19.60 -25.18 -1.43
C ARG A 280 -20.49 -24.09 -2.02
N SER A 281 -20.83 -23.06 -1.25
CA SER A 281 -21.61 -21.92 -1.75
C SER A 281 -20.91 -21.19 -2.88
N MET A 282 -19.58 -21.01 -2.79
CA MET A 282 -18.80 -20.43 -3.90
C MET A 282 -18.78 -21.35 -5.13
N ALA A 283 -18.76 -22.68 -4.95
CA ALA A 283 -18.82 -23.62 -6.06
C ALA A 283 -20.14 -23.51 -6.84
N THR A 284 -21.28 -23.38 -6.15
CA THR A 284 -22.58 -23.14 -6.78
C THR A 284 -22.60 -21.83 -7.56
N CYS A 285 -22.08 -20.73 -6.99
CA CYS A 285 -21.99 -19.44 -7.68
C CYS A 285 -21.10 -19.50 -8.95
N LEU A 286 -20.09 -20.36 -8.95
CA LEU A 286 -19.20 -20.55 -10.12
C LEU A 286 -19.86 -21.28 -11.29
N GLU A 287 -21.02 -21.93 -11.10
CA GLU A 287 -21.80 -22.57 -12.16
C GLU A 287 -22.45 -21.54 -13.10
N ASP A 288 -22.73 -20.34 -12.60
CA ASP A 288 -23.31 -19.25 -13.37
C ASP A 288 -22.34 -18.65 -14.41
N GLU A 289 -22.89 -17.95 -15.40
CA GLU A 289 -22.10 -17.13 -16.32
C GLU A 289 -21.61 -15.86 -15.62
N LEU A 290 -20.30 -15.81 -15.35
CA LEU A 290 -19.67 -14.73 -14.61
C LEU A 290 -18.63 -13.99 -15.47
N PRO A 291 -18.46 -12.66 -15.27
CA PRO A 291 -17.32 -11.92 -15.81
C PRO A 291 -15.99 -12.60 -15.46
N SER A 292 -15.06 -12.61 -16.42
CA SER A 292 -13.77 -13.29 -16.31
C SER A 292 -13.00 -12.97 -15.02
N GLU A 293 -12.94 -11.70 -14.66
CA GLU A 293 -12.28 -11.19 -13.47
C GLU A 293 -13.00 -11.61 -12.18
N LEU A 294 -14.34 -11.60 -12.18
CA LEU A 294 -15.16 -12.03 -11.06
C LEU A 294 -15.02 -13.54 -10.81
N ARG A 295 -15.07 -14.35 -11.87
CA ARG A 295 -14.83 -15.78 -11.77
C ARG A 295 -13.44 -16.08 -11.22
N LEU A 296 -12.42 -15.35 -11.69
CA LEU A 296 -11.06 -15.50 -11.17
C LEU A 296 -10.99 -15.14 -9.67
N GLY A 297 -11.63 -14.04 -9.27
CA GLY A 297 -11.72 -13.65 -7.86
C GLY A 297 -12.44 -14.69 -7.00
N LEU A 298 -13.57 -15.24 -7.46
CA LEU A 298 -14.31 -16.29 -6.75
C LEU A 298 -13.50 -17.58 -6.63
N LEU A 299 -12.74 -17.95 -7.66
CA LEU A 299 -11.81 -19.09 -7.59
C LEU A 299 -10.70 -18.86 -6.55
N ASP A 300 -10.19 -17.64 -6.42
CA ASP A 300 -9.21 -17.27 -5.39
C ASP A 300 -9.80 -17.34 -3.97
N LEU A 301 -11.02 -16.83 -3.77
CA LEU A 301 -11.73 -16.96 -2.50
C LEU A 301 -12.04 -18.42 -2.17
N ARG A 302 -12.46 -19.21 -3.15
CA ARG A 302 -12.75 -20.64 -2.97
C ARG A 302 -11.49 -21.41 -2.62
N PHE A 303 -10.35 -21.08 -3.23
CA PHE A 303 -9.05 -21.63 -2.82
C PHE A 303 -8.70 -21.22 -1.39
N SER A 304 -8.94 -19.96 -1.00
CA SER A 304 -8.73 -19.50 0.38
C SER A 304 -9.61 -20.23 1.40
N ALA A 305 -10.88 -20.43 1.08
CA ALA A 305 -11.80 -21.23 1.90
C ALA A 305 -11.33 -22.69 1.99
N ALA A 306 -10.89 -23.27 0.87
CA ALA A 306 -10.36 -24.64 0.84
C ALA A 306 -9.16 -24.82 1.78
N LEU A 307 -8.22 -23.87 1.79
CA LEU A 307 -7.09 -23.87 2.72
C LEU A 307 -7.56 -23.93 4.19
N LYS A 308 -8.63 -23.21 4.54
CA LYS A 308 -9.23 -23.19 5.88
C LYS A 308 -9.95 -24.49 6.25
N THR A 309 -10.35 -25.31 5.27
CA THR A 309 -10.90 -26.65 5.55
C THR A 309 -9.82 -27.64 6.01
N GLY A 310 -8.54 -27.43 5.68
CA GLY A 310 -7.50 -28.45 5.91
C GLY A 310 -7.67 -29.72 5.06
N SER A 311 -8.67 -29.81 4.18
CA SER A 311 -8.83 -30.92 3.25
C SER A 311 -7.84 -30.82 2.10
N TYR A 312 -6.94 -31.80 2.00
CA TYR A 312 -5.98 -31.89 0.90
C TYR A 312 -6.67 -31.87 -0.46
N HIS A 313 -7.68 -32.72 -0.66
CA HIS A 313 -8.35 -32.88 -1.95
C HIS A 313 -9.06 -31.59 -2.41
N LEU A 314 -9.80 -30.93 -1.52
CA LEU A 314 -10.51 -29.69 -1.85
C LEU A 314 -9.54 -28.54 -2.16
N THR A 315 -8.44 -28.47 -1.41
CA THR A 315 -7.38 -27.48 -1.59
C THR A 315 -6.66 -27.69 -2.92
N GLU A 316 -6.30 -28.93 -3.25
CA GLU A 316 -5.67 -29.28 -4.52
C GLU A 316 -6.56 -28.90 -5.71
N LEU A 317 -7.83 -29.31 -5.66
CA LEU A 317 -8.80 -29.05 -6.72
C LEU A 317 -8.97 -27.54 -6.96
N ALA A 318 -9.22 -26.77 -5.89
CA ALA A 318 -9.42 -25.32 -6.01
C ALA A 318 -8.16 -24.58 -6.50
N ALA A 319 -6.97 -25.00 -6.06
CA ALA A 319 -5.71 -24.43 -6.54
C ALA A 319 -5.50 -24.69 -8.05
N ARG A 320 -5.82 -25.90 -8.53
CA ARG A 320 -5.73 -26.23 -9.97
C ARG A 320 -6.74 -25.42 -10.79
N GLU A 321 -7.98 -25.37 -10.36
CA GLU A 321 -9.04 -24.61 -11.05
C GLU A 321 -8.68 -23.12 -11.13
N TYR A 322 -8.22 -22.53 -10.02
CA TYR A 322 -7.76 -21.15 -9.98
C TYR A 322 -6.62 -20.90 -10.97
N LEU A 323 -5.56 -21.72 -10.95
CA LEU A 323 -4.42 -21.57 -11.84
C LEU A 323 -4.80 -21.77 -13.31
N GLN A 324 -5.58 -22.80 -13.63
CA GLN A 324 -6.03 -23.06 -14.99
C GLN A 324 -6.82 -21.88 -15.55
N TRP A 325 -7.71 -21.29 -14.74
CA TRP A 325 -8.45 -20.10 -15.12
C TRP A 325 -7.53 -18.88 -15.26
N TYR A 326 -6.56 -18.72 -14.35
CA TYR A 326 -5.57 -17.65 -14.37
C TYR A 326 -4.74 -17.65 -15.66
N VAL A 327 -4.35 -18.84 -16.14
CA VAL A 327 -3.62 -19.06 -17.39
C VAL A 327 -4.51 -18.81 -18.60
N LYS A 328 -5.72 -19.37 -18.62
CA LYS A 328 -6.63 -19.31 -19.77
C LYS A 328 -7.14 -17.90 -20.06
N ASN A 329 -7.39 -17.11 -19.03
CA ASN A 329 -8.29 -15.96 -19.13
C ASN A 329 -7.58 -14.60 -19.22
N SER A 330 -6.32 -14.57 -19.65
CA SER A 330 -5.61 -13.31 -19.70
C SER A 330 -4.46 -13.30 -20.69
N ASN A 331 -4.27 -12.17 -21.38
CA ASN A 331 -3.01 -11.81 -22.07
C ASN A 331 -1.87 -11.59 -21.05
N ARG A 332 -1.78 -12.44 -20.02
CA ARG A 332 -0.74 -12.40 -19.01
C ARG A 332 0.53 -12.93 -19.61
N SER A 333 1.58 -12.15 -19.44
CA SER A 333 2.91 -12.59 -19.77
C SER A 333 3.31 -13.77 -18.88
N LEU A 334 4.20 -14.61 -19.39
CA LEU A 334 4.62 -15.84 -18.76
C LEU A 334 5.18 -15.64 -17.34
N ASP A 335 5.88 -14.54 -17.11
CA ASP A 335 6.34 -14.13 -15.77
C ASP A 335 5.18 -14.01 -14.79
N LEU A 336 4.05 -13.40 -15.18
CA LEU A 336 2.87 -13.24 -14.31
C LEU A 336 2.27 -14.58 -13.91
N VAL A 337 2.29 -15.56 -14.81
CA VAL A 337 1.79 -16.91 -14.56
C VAL A 337 2.69 -17.65 -13.60
N ILE A 338 4.01 -17.64 -13.85
CA ILE A 338 5.00 -18.30 -12.99
C ILE A 338 4.96 -17.69 -11.58
N MET A 339 4.79 -16.37 -11.48
CA MET A 339 4.70 -15.69 -10.20
C MET A 339 3.42 -16.03 -9.44
N GLU A 340 2.30 -16.18 -10.13
CA GLU A 340 1.08 -16.62 -9.48
C GLU A 340 1.21 -18.05 -8.97
N LEU A 341 1.87 -18.92 -9.73
CA LEU A 341 2.16 -20.29 -9.29
C LEU A 341 3.03 -20.33 -8.02
N GLY A 342 4.02 -19.45 -7.90
CA GLY A 342 4.81 -19.29 -6.67
C GLY A 342 3.96 -18.83 -5.47
N SER A 343 3.04 -17.88 -5.70
CA SER A 343 2.10 -17.38 -4.69
C SER A 343 1.15 -18.48 -4.19
N ILE A 344 0.64 -19.32 -5.10
CA ILE A 344 -0.16 -20.50 -4.74
C ILE A 344 0.68 -21.45 -3.88
N GLY A 345 1.93 -21.71 -4.29
CA GLY A 345 2.86 -22.55 -3.53
C GLY A 345 3.10 -22.06 -2.10
N ASP A 346 3.33 -20.75 -1.91
CA ASP A 346 3.52 -20.16 -0.58
C ASP A 346 2.27 -20.28 0.30
N ARG A 347 1.08 -20.14 -0.29
CA ARG A 347 -0.20 -20.35 0.43
C ARG A 347 -0.37 -21.81 0.83
N LEU A 348 -0.05 -22.75 -0.06
CA LEU A 348 -0.11 -24.18 0.25
C LEU A 348 0.85 -24.58 1.38
N LYS A 349 2.04 -23.97 1.45
CA LYS A 349 3.01 -24.22 2.53
C LYS A 349 2.50 -23.89 3.93
N SER A 350 1.48 -23.05 4.05
CA SER A 350 0.86 -22.76 5.35
C SER A 350 0.08 -23.96 5.92
N VAL A 351 -0.27 -24.94 5.08
CA VAL A 351 -1.12 -26.09 5.46
C VAL A 351 -0.58 -27.44 5.02
N TRP A 352 0.32 -27.50 4.03
CA TRP A 352 0.88 -28.73 3.47
C TRP A 352 2.37 -28.86 3.75
N PRO A 353 2.88 -30.09 3.97
CA PRO A 353 4.32 -30.36 3.98
C PRO A 353 5.00 -29.93 2.66
N ASP A 354 6.25 -29.46 2.75
CA ASP A 354 7.04 -29.01 1.59
C ASP A 354 7.06 -30.03 0.43
N THR A 355 7.14 -31.33 0.75
CA THR A 355 7.17 -32.41 -0.25
C THR A 355 5.89 -32.44 -1.09
N GLN A 356 4.72 -32.24 -0.47
CA GLN A 356 3.43 -32.23 -1.18
C GLN A 356 3.28 -30.97 -2.03
N VAL A 357 3.72 -29.81 -1.53
CA VAL A 357 3.74 -28.56 -2.30
C VAL A 357 4.60 -28.72 -3.55
N LEU A 358 5.79 -29.30 -3.43
CA LEU A 358 6.67 -29.55 -4.57
C LEU A 358 6.04 -30.51 -5.59
N GLN A 359 5.44 -31.61 -5.13
CA GLN A 359 4.72 -32.56 -6.00
C GLN A 359 3.55 -31.91 -6.75
N PHE A 360 2.91 -30.91 -6.16
CA PHE A 360 1.84 -30.15 -6.78
C PHE A 360 2.35 -29.11 -7.79
N VAL A 361 3.33 -28.30 -7.38
CA VAL A 361 3.80 -27.13 -8.13
C VAL A 361 4.70 -27.53 -9.31
N ALA A 362 5.59 -28.51 -9.14
CA ALA A 362 6.59 -28.86 -10.15
C ALA A 362 5.96 -29.30 -11.49
N PRO A 363 4.92 -30.16 -11.53
CA PRO A 363 4.27 -30.53 -12.79
C PRO A 363 3.55 -29.37 -13.48
N LEU A 364 3.10 -28.37 -12.73
CA LEU A 364 2.43 -27.17 -13.26
C LEU A 364 3.43 -26.14 -13.79
N LEU A 365 4.63 -26.10 -13.23
CA LEU A 365 5.72 -25.23 -13.68
C LEU A 365 6.41 -25.76 -14.93
N ALA A 366 6.62 -27.07 -15.03
CA ALA A 366 7.34 -27.71 -16.14
C ALA A 366 6.89 -27.30 -17.56
N PRO A 367 5.57 -27.18 -17.89
CA PRO A 367 5.14 -26.72 -19.21
C PRO A 367 5.32 -25.22 -19.43
N LEU A 368 5.51 -24.41 -18.38
CA LEU A 368 5.73 -22.97 -18.46
C LEU A 368 7.19 -22.61 -18.75
N ILE A 369 8.12 -23.55 -18.61
CA ILE A 369 9.54 -23.32 -18.88
C ILE A 369 9.84 -23.65 -20.34
N ASP A 370 9.94 -22.61 -21.17
CA ASP A 370 10.28 -22.67 -22.60
C ASP A 370 11.74 -22.21 -22.86
N GLN A 371 12.51 -23.04 -23.56
CA GLN A 371 13.90 -22.78 -23.93
C GLN A 371 14.12 -21.46 -24.67
N LYS A 372 13.14 -20.99 -25.46
CA LYS A 372 13.24 -19.71 -26.17
C LYS A 372 13.09 -18.52 -25.23
N VAL A 373 12.23 -18.61 -24.22
CA VAL A 373 11.97 -17.50 -23.27
C VAL A 373 13.07 -17.43 -22.20
N PHE A 374 13.53 -18.59 -21.74
CA PHE A 374 14.56 -18.73 -20.71
C PHE A 374 15.98 -18.76 -21.29
N SER A 375 16.19 -18.32 -22.53
CA SER A 375 17.54 -18.11 -23.11
C SER A 375 18.10 -16.71 -22.88
N SER A 376 17.25 -15.75 -22.48
CA SER A 376 17.69 -14.39 -22.10
C SER A 376 18.17 -14.36 -20.64
N SER A 377 19.47 -14.13 -20.42
CA SER A 377 20.06 -13.99 -19.07
C SER A 377 19.36 -12.90 -18.25
N ARG A 378 18.95 -11.80 -18.90
CA ARG A 378 18.27 -10.67 -18.25
C ARG A 378 16.89 -11.04 -17.68
N PHE A 379 16.10 -11.84 -18.39
CA PHE A 379 14.79 -12.28 -17.90
C PHE A 379 14.94 -13.15 -16.64
N ILE A 380 15.97 -14.00 -16.61
CA ILE A 380 16.22 -14.89 -15.49
C ILE A 380 16.79 -14.14 -14.28
N GLU A 381 17.73 -13.21 -14.47
CA GLU A 381 18.26 -12.38 -13.37
C GLU A 381 17.14 -11.52 -12.75
N GLU A 382 16.32 -10.86 -13.59
CA GLU A 382 15.21 -10.03 -13.13
C GLU A 382 14.09 -10.86 -12.46
N MET A 383 13.85 -12.11 -12.89
CA MET A 383 12.81 -12.96 -12.31
C MET A 383 13.27 -13.74 -11.07
N ILE A 384 14.44 -14.38 -11.11
CA ILE A 384 14.94 -15.27 -10.06
C ILE A 384 15.49 -14.46 -8.87
N ILE A 385 16.33 -13.44 -9.09
CA ILE A 385 16.99 -12.72 -7.99
C ILE A 385 16.03 -11.73 -7.32
N PHE A 386 15.23 -11.00 -8.10
CA PHE A 386 14.27 -10.04 -7.53
C PHE A 386 13.14 -10.74 -6.77
N ARG A 387 12.72 -11.95 -7.18
CA ARG A 387 11.50 -12.58 -6.63
C ARG A 387 11.72 -13.79 -5.75
N ALA A 388 12.88 -14.44 -5.78
CA ALA A 388 13.28 -15.34 -4.69
C ALA A 388 13.33 -14.62 -3.33
N LYS A 389 13.52 -13.29 -3.33
CA LYS A 389 13.39 -12.43 -2.14
C LYS A 389 11.93 -12.24 -1.69
N ILE A 390 10.94 -12.42 -2.58
CA ILE A 390 9.50 -12.20 -2.30
C ILE A 390 8.79 -13.53 -1.96
N GLN A 391 9.05 -14.60 -2.71
CA GLN A 391 8.38 -15.91 -2.62
C GLN A 391 9.25 -17.02 -1.99
N GLY A 392 10.43 -16.64 -1.49
CA GLY A 392 11.40 -17.56 -0.91
C GLY A 392 12.27 -18.27 -1.93
N ALA A 393 13.45 -18.72 -1.48
CA ALA A 393 14.45 -19.38 -2.32
C ALA A 393 13.98 -20.70 -2.94
N TRP A 394 13.04 -21.39 -2.28
CA TRP A 394 12.56 -22.71 -2.71
C TRP A 394 11.94 -22.70 -4.11
N PHE A 395 11.15 -21.67 -4.44
CA PHE A 395 10.48 -21.56 -5.75
C PHE A 395 11.48 -21.19 -6.85
N GLY A 396 12.45 -20.32 -6.53
CA GLY A 396 13.56 -20.01 -7.43
C GLY A 396 14.40 -21.24 -7.78
N LEU A 397 14.66 -22.10 -6.81
CA LEU A 397 15.38 -23.37 -7.04
C LEU A 397 14.58 -24.30 -7.96
N LEU A 398 13.27 -24.40 -7.75
CA LEU A 398 12.39 -25.22 -8.60
C LEU A 398 12.36 -24.74 -10.05
N ILE A 399 12.42 -23.42 -10.29
CA ILE A 399 12.55 -22.84 -11.63
C ILE A 399 13.89 -23.24 -12.26
N LEU A 400 15.00 -23.13 -11.52
CA LEU A 400 16.32 -23.53 -12.02
C LEU A 400 16.36 -25.02 -12.37
N ASP A 401 15.76 -25.88 -11.55
CA ASP A 401 15.69 -27.32 -11.81
C ASP A 401 14.91 -27.59 -13.12
N GLY A 402 13.82 -26.86 -13.37
CA GLY A 402 13.07 -26.97 -14.62
C GLY A 402 13.82 -26.43 -15.85
N ILE A 403 14.60 -25.36 -15.70
CA ILE A 403 15.46 -24.81 -16.76
C ILE A 403 16.57 -25.82 -17.11
N GLU A 404 17.21 -26.40 -16.10
CA GLU A 404 18.25 -27.42 -16.25
C GLU A 404 17.69 -28.68 -16.94
N ALA A 405 16.51 -29.15 -16.52
CA ALA A 405 15.83 -30.30 -17.14
C ALA A 405 15.46 -30.08 -18.63
N LYS A 406 15.34 -28.82 -19.07
CA LYS A 406 15.06 -28.45 -20.46
C LYS A 406 16.33 -28.15 -21.27
N GLY A 407 17.52 -28.32 -20.70
CA GLY A 407 18.79 -28.05 -21.38
C GLY A 407 18.96 -26.58 -21.78
N CYS A 408 18.36 -25.66 -21.01
CA CYS A 408 18.43 -24.22 -21.24
C CYS A 408 19.57 -23.64 -20.40
N GLN A 409 20.44 -22.79 -20.98
CA GLN A 409 21.49 -22.00 -20.31
C GLN A 409 22.87 -22.67 -20.06
N ASP A 410 23.85 -21.79 -19.76
CA ASP A 410 25.21 -22.11 -19.31
C ASP A 410 25.17 -22.75 -17.90
N PRO A 411 25.69 -23.98 -17.72
CA PRO A 411 25.77 -24.65 -16.43
C PRO A 411 26.45 -23.82 -15.32
N ASN A 412 27.41 -22.97 -15.67
CA ASN A 412 28.11 -22.12 -14.69
C ASN A 412 27.20 -21.03 -14.13
N LEU A 413 26.33 -20.47 -14.97
CA LEU A 413 25.37 -19.44 -14.57
C LEU A 413 24.27 -20.02 -13.68
N ILE A 414 23.76 -21.22 -14.01
CA ILE A 414 22.82 -21.96 -13.15
C ILE A 414 23.46 -22.29 -11.80
N ALA A 415 24.70 -22.76 -11.79
CA ALA A 415 25.43 -23.06 -10.56
C ALA A 415 25.57 -21.83 -9.66
N ARG A 416 25.92 -20.68 -10.25
CA ARG A 416 26.00 -19.38 -9.55
C ARG A 416 24.65 -18.98 -8.95
N TRP A 417 23.56 -18.96 -9.73
CA TRP A 417 22.24 -18.60 -9.20
C TRP A 417 21.74 -19.57 -8.14
N ARG A 418 22.02 -20.88 -8.29
CA ARG A 418 21.69 -21.88 -7.29
C ARG A 418 22.44 -21.63 -5.98
N GLN A 419 23.70 -21.20 -6.04
CA GLN A 419 24.47 -20.79 -4.87
C GLN A 419 23.87 -19.53 -4.22
N GLU A 420 23.54 -18.51 -5.01
CA GLU A 420 22.91 -17.27 -4.52
C GLU A 420 21.54 -17.54 -3.87
N LEU A 421 20.71 -18.40 -4.47
CA LEU A 421 19.41 -18.80 -3.92
C LEU A 421 19.55 -19.65 -2.67
N ARG A 422 20.50 -20.60 -2.61
CA ARG A 422 20.77 -21.37 -1.39
C ARG A 422 21.27 -20.46 -0.28
N ALA A 423 22.13 -19.49 -0.59
CA ALA A 423 22.55 -18.47 0.37
C ALA A 423 21.37 -17.58 0.81
N ALA A 424 20.38 -17.31 -0.05
CA ALA A 424 19.15 -16.60 0.32
C ALA A 424 18.14 -17.46 1.08
N GLY A 425 18.14 -18.78 0.88
CA GLY A 425 17.20 -19.74 1.49
C GLY A 425 17.69 -20.40 2.79
N GLN A 426 19.01 -20.45 3.00
CA GLN A 426 19.65 -20.84 4.26
C GLN A 426 19.67 -19.69 5.28
N ARG A 427 19.30 -18.47 4.87
CA ARG A 427 18.96 -17.38 5.79
C ARG A 427 17.73 -17.80 6.58
N PRO A 428 17.85 -18.09 7.89
CA PRO A 428 16.75 -18.67 8.62
C PRO A 428 15.58 -17.69 8.68
N LYS A 429 14.40 -18.08 8.17
CA LYS A 429 13.11 -17.64 8.73
C LYS A 429 12.82 -18.33 10.07
N ARG A 430 13.85 -18.75 10.80
CA ARG A 430 13.73 -19.10 12.21
C ARG A 430 14.01 -17.82 12.99
N LEU A 431 12.95 -17.17 13.45
CA LEU A 431 13.01 -16.57 14.77
C LEU A 431 13.36 -17.74 15.71
N LEU A 432 14.66 -17.96 15.93
CA LEU A 432 15.09 -18.78 17.04
C LEU A 432 14.47 -18.14 18.27
N PRO A 433 13.79 -18.91 19.15
CA PRO A 433 13.43 -18.36 20.45
C PRO A 433 14.73 -17.80 21.08
N PRO A 434 14.67 -16.60 21.69
CA PRO A 434 15.86 -15.99 22.27
C PRO A 434 16.53 -16.99 23.21
N GLN A 435 17.86 -17.11 23.12
CA GLN A 435 18.56 -18.00 24.06
C GLN A 435 18.34 -17.48 25.48
N PRO A 436 18.10 -18.36 26.48
CA PRO A 436 18.03 -17.95 27.88
C PRO A 436 19.29 -17.15 28.24
N GLY A 437 19.13 -15.87 28.61
CA GLY A 437 20.21 -14.93 28.90
C GLY A 437 20.48 -13.85 27.83
N GLU A 438 19.78 -13.85 26.70
CA GLU A 438 19.86 -12.76 25.69
C GLU A 438 18.96 -11.55 26.03
N VAL A 439 18.07 -11.69 27.01
CA VAL A 439 17.12 -10.66 27.44
C VAL A 439 17.72 -9.84 28.59
N THR A 440 17.67 -8.51 28.49
CA THR A 440 18.11 -7.64 29.59
C THR A 440 17.11 -7.70 30.75
N LYS A 441 17.57 -7.47 32.00
CA LYS A 441 16.68 -7.52 33.18
C LYS A 441 15.48 -6.59 33.06
N SER A 442 15.68 -5.41 32.50
CA SER A 442 14.63 -4.43 32.21
C SER A 442 13.61 -4.94 31.18
N ALA A 443 14.05 -5.66 30.14
CA ALA A 443 13.16 -6.31 29.18
C ALA A 443 12.38 -7.48 29.83
N GLU A 444 12.98 -8.24 30.75
CA GLU A 444 12.25 -9.23 31.55
C GLU A 444 11.19 -8.57 32.45
N GLU A 445 11.51 -7.43 33.06
CA GLU A 445 10.54 -6.65 33.85
C GLU A 445 9.36 -6.18 32.99
N LEU A 446 9.62 -5.73 31.76
CA LEU A 446 8.55 -5.40 30.81
C LEU A 446 7.69 -6.61 30.49
N LEU A 447 8.30 -7.76 30.18
CA LEU A 447 7.59 -9.00 29.87
C LEU A 447 6.68 -9.43 31.01
N ARG A 448 7.13 -9.31 32.26
CA ARG A 448 6.30 -9.59 33.45
C ARG A 448 5.16 -8.58 33.63
N ALA A 449 5.36 -7.33 33.21
CA ALA A 449 4.39 -6.25 33.32
C ALA A 449 3.44 -6.14 32.11
N ILE A 450 3.61 -6.95 31.07
CA ILE A 450 2.94 -6.74 29.78
C ILE A 450 1.42 -6.89 29.87
N ASP A 451 0.91 -7.79 30.70
CA ASP A 451 -0.52 -7.97 30.93
C ASP A 451 -1.06 -7.09 32.05
N GLY A 452 -0.17 -6.40 32.78
CA GLY A 452 -0.51 -5.56 33.91
C GLY A 452 -0.73 -4.08 33.56
N PRO A 453 -1.09 -3.26 34.58
CA PRO A 453 -1.06 -1.80 34.48
C PRO A 453 0.39 -1.28 34.41
N PRO A 454 0.60 -0.03 33.95
CA PRO A 454 1.94 0.55 33.90
C PRO A 454 2.53 0.72 35.30
N PRO A 455 3.88 0.73 35.45
CA PRO A 455 4.53 1.02 36.71
C PRO A 455 4.07 2.33 37.34
N LYS A 456 3.74 2.28 38.63
CA LYS A 456 3.33 3.47 39.39
C LYS A 456 4.49 4.44 39.55
N GLY A 457 4.23 5.73 39.37
CA GLY A 457 5.22 6.80 39.55
C GLY A 457 4.62 8.06 40.15
N GLY A 458 5.16 9.22 39.77
CA GLY A 458 4.75 10.53 40.29
C GLY A 458 3.81 11.31 39.38
N LEU A 459 3.73 10.99 38.08
CA LEU A 459 3.00 11.79 37.10
C LEU A 459 1.50 11.50 37.13
N THR A 460 0.71 12.46 37.60
CA THR A 460 -0.76 12.40 37.60
C THR A 460 -1.35 12.83 36.25
N MET A 461 -2.63 12.48 36.00
CA MET A 461 -3.35 12.95 34.80
C MET A 461 -3.45 14.47 34.71
N VAL A 462 -3.54 15.17 35.84
CA VAL A 462 -3.61 16.65 35.88
C VAL A 462 -2.27 17.25 35.43
N GLU A 463 -1.16 16.67 35.89
CA GLU A 463 0.18 17.10 35.44
C GLU A 463 0.42 16.76 33.97
N LEU A 464 -0.05 15.59 33.50
CA LEU A 464 0.01 15.22 32.09
C LEU A 464 -0.79 16.18 31.20
N GLU A 465 -2.01 16.57 31.62
CA GLU A 465 -2.81 17.60 30.93
C GLU A 465 -2.02 18.91 30.81
N GLY A 466 -1.42 19.36 31.92
CA GLY A 466 -0.60 20.58 31.97
C GLY A 466 0.66 20.52 31.10
N LEU A 467 1.33 19.36 31.03
CA LEU A 467 2.48 19.13 30.16
C LEU A 467 2.09 19.22 28.68
N ILE A 468 0.99 18.58 28.29
CA ILE A 468 0.49 18.62 26.90
C ILE A 468 0.10 20.05 26.53
N GLU A 469 -0.66 20.74 27.38
CA GLU A 469 -1.08 22.13 27.13
C GLU A 469 0.13 23.05 26.92
N SER A 470 1.13 22.93 27.80
CA SER A 470 2.33 23.78 27.78
C SER A 470 3.20 23.49 26.54
N ALA A 471 3.43 22.22 26.20
CA ALA A 471 4.21 21.84 25.02
C ALA A 471 3.54 22.28 23.70
N MET A 472 2.20 22.24 23.66
CA MET A 472 1.44 22.75 22.51
C MET A 472 1.52 24.27 22.42
N ALA A 473 1.38 25.00 23.54
CA ALA A 473 1.51 26.45 23.55
C ALA A 473 2.89 26.92 23.05
N ASP A 474 3.95 26.25 23.48
CA ASP A 474 5.35 26.53 23.08
C ASP A 474 5.61 26.38 21.58
N THR A 475 4.87 25.52 20.90
CA THR A 475 5.03 25.26 19.45
C THR A 475 4.08 26.07 18.58
N GLY A 476 3.20 26.87 19.20
CA GLY A 476 2.09 27.52 18.51
C GLY A 476 0.96 26.56 18.12
N GLY A 477 0.88 25.38 18.77
CA GLY A 477 -0.16 24.38 18.56
C GLY A 477 -0.07 23.66 17.21
N PHE A 478 -1.11 22.89 16.88
CA PHE A 478 -1.30 22.46 15.49
C PHE A 478 -1.89 23.62 14.69
N ALA A 479 -1.71 23.63 13.36
CA ALA A 479 -2.35 24.63 12.49
C ALA A 479 -3.89 24.74 12.68
N ASP A 480 -4.52 23.67 13.17
CA ASP A 480 -5.96 23.58 13.41
C ASP A 480 -6.40 24.04 14.82
N LEU A 481 -5.46 24.45 15.69
CA LEU A 481 -5.71 24.92 17.05
C LEU A 481 -5.10 26.32 17.20
N ASN A 482 -5.93 27.33 17.46
CA ASN A 482 -5.54 28.74 17.43
C ASN A 482 -5.61 29.43 18.79
N SER A 483 -6.06 28.73 19.83
CA SER A 483 -6.26 29.30 21.16
C SER A 483 -5.84 28.38 22.28
N GLN A 484 -5.50 28.98 23.43
CA GLN A 484 -5.19 28.23 24.66
C GLN A 484 -6.36 27.32 25.09
N THR A 485 -7.60 27.77 24.89
CA THR A 485 -8.80 26.97 25.18
C THR A 485 -8.85 25.70 24.34
N GLU A 486 -8.50 25.78 23.06
CA GLU A 486 -8.46 24.63 22.15
C GLU A 486 -7.32 23.67 22.49
N TYR A 487 -6.14 24.19 22.89
CA TYR A 487 -5.04 23.35 23.39
C TYR A 487 -5.46 22.56 24.62
N ARG A 488 -6.16 23.21 25.56
CA ARG A 488 -6.66 22.56 26.77
C ARG A 488 -7.72 21.51 26.47
N GLN A 489 -8.64 21.77 25.54
CA GLN A 489 -9.63 20.78 25.12
C GLN A 489 -8.97 19.56 24.46
N PHE A 490 -7.94 19.80 23.64
CA PHE A 490 -7.15 18.73 23.04
C PHE A 490 -6.39 17.92 24.12
N ALA A 491 -5.75 18.58 25.06
CA ALA A 491 -5.03 17.94 26.17
C ALA A 491 -5.96 17.04 27.00
N LYS A 492 -7.17 17.53 27.35
CA LYS A 492 -8.20 16.74 28.05
C LYS A 492 -8.60 15.50 27.26
N LYS A 493 -8.78 15.64 25.94
CA LYS A 493 -9.14 14.52 25.07
C LYS A 493 -8.02 13.47 25.02
N VAL A 494 -6.77 13.90 24.92
CA VAL A 494 -5.61 13.00 24.98
C VAL A 494 -5.56 12.27 26.32
N CYS A 495 -5.71 12.98 27.44
CA CYS A 495 -5.71 12.38 28.77
C CYS A 495 -6.87 11.39 28.95
N HIS A 496 -8.05 11.69 28.39
CA HIS A 496 -9.18 10.76 28.39
C HIS A 496 -8.85 9.44 27.69
N TYR A 497 -8.21 9.49 26.52
CA TYR A 497 -7.77 8.29 25.80
C TYR A 497 -6.63 7.56 26.51
N VAL A 498 -5.69 8.29 27.12
CA VAL A 498 -4.66 7.68 27.98
C VAL A 498 -5.32 6.95 29.16
N GLY A 499 -6.37 7.52 29.77
CA GLY A 499 -7.16 6.89 30.83
C GLY A 499 -7.73 5.54 30.41
N TRP A 500 -8.27 5.44 29.20
CA TRP A 500 -8.74 4.16 28.64
C TRP A 500 -7.63 3.16 28.35
N LEU A 501 -6.44 3.62 27.95
CA LEU A 501 -5.33 2.75 27.53
C LEU A 501 -4.45 2.27 28.69
N ALA A 502 -4.20 3.15 29.67
CA ALA A 502 -3.20 2.95 30.71
C ALA A 502 -3.75 3.12 32.14
N GLY A 503 -5.03 3.48 32.29
CA GLY A 503 -5.65 3.80 33.58
C GLY A 503 -5.42 5.24 34.02
N ASP A 504 -5.79 5.61 35.25
CA ASP A 504 -5.76 7.00 35.73
C ASP A 504 -4.40 7.43 36.33
N GLY A 505 -3.40 6.55 36.35
CA GLY A 505 -2.10 6.80 36.94
C GLY A 505 -2.06 6.63 38.47
N PRO A 506 -1.02 7.16 39.16
CA PRO A 506 0.08 7.95 38.62
C PRO A 506 1.12 7.11 37.86
N PHE A 507 1.73 7.69 36.83
CA PHE A 507 2.67 7.00 35.93
C PHE A 507 4.13 7.27 36.26
N LYS A 508 4.99 6.28 36.00
CA LYS A 508 6.44 6.44 36.03
C LYS A 508 6.92 7.03 34.69
N ALA A 509 7.23 8.32 34.68
CA ALA A 509 7.79 9.00 33.51
C ALA A 509 8.68 10.18 33.92
N ASP A 510 9.67 10.47 33.08
CA ASP A 510 10.48 11.70 33.17
C ASP A 510 9.70 12.84 32.50
N SER A 511 9.25 13.81 33.30
CA SER A 511 8.38 14.90 32.84
C SER A 511 9.06 15.82 31.83
N GLU A 512 10.38 16.05 31.96
CA GLU A 512 11.12 16.93 31.04
C GLU A 512 11.33 16.26 29.68
N ARG A 513 11.63 14.95 29.69
CA ARG A 513 11.72 14.16 28.44
C ARG A 513 10.37 14.05 27.76
N LEU A 514 9.30 13.82 28.53
CA LEU A 514 7.94 13.74 27.99
C LEU A 514 7.50 15.06 27.39
N TYR A 515 7.78 16.18 28.07
CA TYR A 515 7.55 17.52 27.54
C TYR A 515 8.24 17.72 26.19
N SER A 516 9.53 17.40 26.13
CA SER A 516 10.34 17.54 24.91
C SER A 516 9.80 16.67 23.77
N ALA A 517 9.37 15.44 24.07
CA ALA A 517 8.78 14.53 23.08
C ALA A 517 7.42 15.00 22.57
N ILE A 518 6.57 15.56 23.44
CA ILE A 518 5.29 16.16 23.04
C ILE A 518 5.52 17.38 22.16
N LYS A 519 6.49 18.21 22.52
CA LYS A 519 6.89 19.40 21.75
C LYS A 519 7.35 18.99 20.35
N ASP A 520 8.29 18.05 20.28
CA ASP A 520 8.79 17.49 19.02
C ASP A 520 7.68 16.85 18.19
N PHE A 521 6.79 16.07 18.81
CA PHE A 521 5.63 15.49 18.15
C PHE A 521 4.73 16.57 17.54
N SER A 522 4.43 17.64 18.30
CA SER A 522 3.63 18.78 17.83
C SER A 522 4.24 19.40 16.56
N THR A 523 5.53 19.74 16.62
CA THR A 523 6.27 20.30 15.48
C THR A 523 6.28 19.35 14.28
N ARG A 524 6.51 18.05 14.50
CA ARG A 524 6.51 17.04 13.42
C ARG A 524 5.12 16.86 12.80
N CYS A 525 4.06 17.01 13.59
CA CYS A 525 2.68 16.93 13.11
C CYS A 525 2.22 18.19 12.37
N GLN A 526 2.82 19.36 12.59
CA GLN A 526 2.57 20.55 11.74
C GLN A 526 3.00 20.30 10.28
N LEU A 527 3.98 19.43 10.07
CA LEU A 527 4.51 19.07 8.76
C LEU A 527 3.69 17.96 8.05
N GLY A 528 2.66 17.41 8.68
CA GLY A 528 1.88 16.28 8.17
C GLY A 528 0.37 16.52 8.16
N SER A 529 -0.34 15.95 7.18
CA SER A 529 -1.80 16.00 7.09
C SER A 529 -2.45 14.92 7.98
N LEU A 530 -2.41 15.14 9.30
CA LEU A 530 -3.18 14.33 10.24
C LEU A 530 -4.40 15.12 10.71
N SER A 531 -5.56 14.49 10.72
CA SER A 531 -6.74 15.10 11.35
C SER A 531 -6.51 15.29 12.84
N LEU A 532 -7.21 16.26 13.45
CA LEU A 532 -7.10 16.51 14.90
C LEU A 532 -7.39 15.23 15.73
N GLU A 533 -8.32 14.40 15.26
CA GLU A 533 -8.63 13.13 15.88
C GLU A 533 -7.46 12.12 15.80
N GLN A 534 -6.83 12.00 14.64
CA GLN A 534 -5.66 11.13 14.46
C GLN A 534 -4.47 11.61 15.28
N LYS A 535 -4.28 12.94 15.40
CA LYS A 535 -3.27 13.55 16.28
C LYS A 535 -3.53 13.15 17.74
N ALA A 536 -4.76 13.29 18.23
CA ALA A 536 -5.13 12.90 19.60
C ALA A 536 -4.94 11.40 19.86
N THR A 537 -5.40 10.56 18.94
CA THR A 537 -5.31 9.09 19.05
C THR A 537 -3.86 8.62 19.00
N THR A 538 -3.04 9.19 18.12
CA THR A 538 -1.61 8.87 18.02
C THR A 538 -0.87 9.31 19.27
N LEU A 539 -1.06 10.55 19.72
CA LEU A 539 -0.37 11.08 20.91
C LEU A 539 -0.75 10.30 22.17
N SER A 540 -2.05 10.05 22.40
CA SER A 540 -2.51 9.25 23.55
C SER A 540 -1.97 7.83 23.54
N SER A 541 -1.89 7.19 22.38
CA SER A 541 -1.30 5.85 22.25
C SER A 541 0.19 5.82 22.54
N LEU A 542 0.95 6.81 22.03
CA LEU A 542 2.39 6.95 22.26
C LEU A 542 2.72 7.30 23.72
N LEU A 543 1.89 8.11 24.37
CA LEU A 543 1.97 8.37 25.82
C LEU A 543 1.65 7.12 26.63
N ALA A 544 0.54 6.45 26.31
CA ALA A 544 0.11 5.27 27.06
C ALA A 544 1.14 4.14 26.99
N VAL A 545 1.72 3.89 25.80
CA VAL A 545 2.76 2.87 25.64
C VAL A 545 4.07 3.29 26.34
N SER A 546 4.46 4.57 26.31
CA SER A 546 5.69 5.04 26.95
C SER A 546 5.69 4.87 28.47
N PHE A 547 4.52 4.84 29.11
CA PHE A 547 4.41 4.54 30.54
C PHE A 547 4.72 3.09 30.91
N TYR A 548 4.79 2.19 29.93
CA TYR A 548 5.27 0.82 30.13
C TYR A 548 6.79 0.69 29.93
N ASP A 549 7.49 1.76 29.53
CA ASP A 549 8.93 1.70 29.27
C ASP A 549 9.73 1.41 30.56
N THR A 550 10.32 0.22 30.63
CA THR A 550 11.23 -0.19 31.71
C THR A 550 12.71 -0.08 31.29
N SER A 551 13.00 0.38 30.07
CA SER A 551 14.37 0.44 29.57
C SER A 551 15.25 1.37 30.39
N THR A 552 16.53 1.01 30.45
CA THR A 552 17.57 1.71 31.20
C THR A 552 18.53 2.43 30.27
N SER A 553 19.37 3.31 30.82
CA SER A 553 20.45 3.93 30.04
C SER A 553 21.44 2.90 29.49
N ASP A 554 21.65 1.77 30.18
CA ASP A 554 22.49 0.68 29.70
C ASP A 554 21.88 0.00 28.47
N ASP A 555 20.55 -0.24 28.48
CA ASP A 555 19.83 -0.77 27.30
C ASP A 555 19.99 0.15 26.09
N HIS A 556 19.83 1.45 26.31
CA HIS A 556 19.96 2.47 25.25
C HIS A 556 21.39 2.52 24.72
N GLN A 557 22.39 2.44 25.60
CA GLN A 557 23.80 2.42 25.21
C GLN A 557 24.14 1.18 24.38
N VAL A 558 23.71 -0.01 24.80
CA VAL A 558 23.93 -1.24 24.04
C VAL A 558 23.23 -1.18 22.69
N LEU A 559 21.98 -0.72 22.61
CA LEU A 559 21.28 -0.55 21.34
C LEU A 559 22.00 0.46 20.43
N CYS A 560 22.47 1.58 20.96
CA CYS A 560 23.25 2.55 20.20
C CYS A 560 24.56 1.95 19.67
N GLN A 561 25.27 1.16 20.49
CA GLN A 561 26.48 0.46 20.07
C GLN A 561 26.22 -0.56 18.95
N GLN A 562 25.11 -1.30 19.03
CA GLN A 562 24.70 -2.23 17.97
C GLN A 562 24.41 -1.48 16.67
N LEU A 563 23.68 -0.37 16.74
CA LEU A 563 23.39 0.45 15.56
C LEU A 563 24.66 1.09 14.99
N ASP A 564 25.54 1.62 15.84
CA ASP A 564 26.82 2.20 15.43
C ASP A 564 27.70 1.16 14.70
N GLY A 565 27.79 -0.07 15.22
CA GLY A 565 28.50 -1.16 14.57
C GLY A 565 27.93 -1.50 13.19
N ILE A 566 26.60 -1.57 13.06
CA ILE A 566 25.93 -1.78 11.77
C ILE A 566 26.21 -0.64 10.80
N TYR A 567 26.21 0.60 11.29
CA TYR A 567 26.56 1.77 10.48
C TYR A 567 28.01 1.74 10.00
N ASP A 568 28.95 1.33 10.86
CA ASP A 568 30.37 1.20 10.51
C ASP A 568 30.61 0.11 9.46
N GLU A 569 29.96 -1.05 9.61
CA GLU A 569 30.00 -2.12 8.61
C GLU A 569 29.41 -1.66 7.27
N LEU A 570 28.27 -0.98 7.31
CA LEU A 570 27.59 -0.46 6.12
C LEU A 570 28.44 0.61 5.43
N GLN A 571 29.07 1.52 6.18
CA GLN A 571 29.98 2.54 5.65
C GLN A 571 31.18 1.87 4.98
N THR A 572 31.80 0.89 5.64
CA THR A 572 32.91 0.12 5.07
C THR A 572 32.51 -0.57 3.76
N ALA A 573 31.31 -1.13 3.68
CA ALA A 573 30.80 -1.75 2.46
C ALA A 573 30.57 -0.72 1.34
N VAL A 574 30.02 0.45 1.65
CA VAL A 574 29.85 1.56 0.70
C VAL A 574 31.22 2.04 0.19
N ASP A 575 32.20 2.23 1.07
CA ASP A 575 33.54 2.68 0.71
C ASP A 575 34.21 1.68 -0.26
N ARG A 576 34.06 0.37 -0.02
CA ARG A 576 34.52 -0.69 -0.95
C ARG A 576 33.82 -0.63 -2.30
N ILE A 577 32.52 -0.35 -2.34
CA ILE A 577 31.77 -0.19 -3.61
C ILE A 577 32.32 1.03 -4.36
N VAL A 578 32.46 2.17 -3.69
CA VAL A 578 32.99 3.41 -4.28
C VAL A 578 34.40 3.19 -4.83
N GLU A 579 35.27 2.51 -4.08
CA GLU A 579 36.64 2.17 -4.51
C GLU A 579 36.65 1.22 -5.70
N ARG A 580 35.89 0.12 -5.65
CA ARG A 580 35.80 -0.89 -6.72
C ARG A 580 35.41 -0.27 -8.06
N TYR A 581 34.47 0.66 -8.05
CA TYR A 581 33.97 1.34 -9.25
C TYR A 581 34.69 2.67 -9.55
N LYS A 582 35.75 2.99 -8.78
CA LYS A 582 36.58 4.21 -8.91
C LYS A 582 35.75 5.49 -8.88
N LEU A 583 34.76 5.57 -8.00
CA LEU A 583 33.81 6.68 -7.86
C LEU A 583 34.26 7.73 -6.83
N HIS A 584 35.55 7.81 -6.52
CA HIS A 584 36.10 8.66 -5.44
C HIS A 584 35.74 10.15 -5.55
N ASP A 585 35.49 10.63 -6.77
CA ASP A 585 35.17 12.03 -7.03
C ASP A 585 33.66 12.31 -6.85
N MET A 586 32.79 11.29 -6.87
CA MET A 586 31.33 11.45 -6.89
C MET A 586 30.58 10.21 -6.36
N PRO A 587 30.02 10.22 -5.14
CA PRO A 587 30.06 11.28 -4.11
C PRO A 587 31.40 11.34 -3.36
N SER A 588 31.74 12.52 -2.83
CA SER A 588 33.00 12.70 -2.09
C SER A 588 33.00 11.89 -0.78
N PRO A 589 34.16 11.40 -0.32
CA PRO A 589 34.27 10.68 0.96
C PRO A 589 33.72 11.46 2.15
N ASP A 590 33.88 12.79 2.14
CA ASP A 590 33.33 13.66 3.19
C ASP A 590 31.81 13.75 3.18
N TYR A 591 31.18 13.67 1.99
CA TYR A 591 29.72 13.59 1.90
C TYR A 591 29.21 12.29 2.50
N ILE A 592 29.84 11.16 2.17
CA ILE A 592 29.48 9.84 2.72
C ILE A 592 29.61 9.87 4.24
N ARG A 593 30.75 10.33 4.78
CA ARG A 593 30.98 10.41 6.23
C ARG A 593 29.92 11.25 6.94
N LYS A 594 29.64 12.47 6.45
CA LYS A 594 28.62 13.36 7.03
C LYS A 594 27.23 12.74 7.02
N LEU A 595 26.90 11.98 5.98
CA LEU A 595 25.62 11.30 5.86
C LEU A 595 25.45 10.20 6.92
N PHE A 596 26.50 9.40 7.14
CA PHE A 596 26.52 8.37 8.20
C PHE A 596 26.51 8.99 9.60
N ASP A 597 27.29 10.04 9.84
CA ASP A 597 27.32 10.75 11.13
C ASP A 597 25.94 11.33 11.48
N ALA A 598 25.27 11.97 10.51
CA ALA A 598 23.93 12.49 10.70
C ALA A 598 22.91 11.37 11.01
N ALA A 599 23.02 10.22 10.35
CA ALA A 599 22.13 9.10 10.61
C ALA A 599 22.36 8.43 11.98
N LYS A 600 23.63 8.29 12.41
CA LYS A 600 23.96 7.83 13.77
C LYS A 600 23.43 8.79 14.83
N GLN A 601 23.60 10.09 14.62
CA GLN A 601 23.04 11.11 15.52
C GLN A 601 21.51 10.99 15.60
N GLN A 602 20.84 10.84 14.46
CA GLN A 602 19.40 10.65 14.41
C GLN A 602 18.96 9.36 15.15
N ALA A 603 19.71 8.26 15.00
CA ALA A 603 19.46 7.01 15.73
C ALA A 603 19.45 7.24 17.25
N ARG A 604 20.47 7.92 17.77
CA ARG A 604 20.60 8.20 19.20
C ARG A 604 19.46 9.08 19.72
N LEU A 605 19.07 10.10 18.95
CA LEU A 605 17.91 10.93 19.28
C LEU A 605 16.63 10.11 19.37
N MET A 606 16.42 9.18 18.43
CA MET A 606 15.23 8.32 18.43
C MET A 606 15.24 7.28 19.55
N VAL A 607 16.39 6.73 19.92
CA VAL A 607 16.52 5.83 21.09
C VAL A 607 16.16 6.57 22.38
N ALA A 608 16.57 7.83 22.52
CA ALA A 608 16.25 8.65 23.68
C ALA A 608 14.77 9.10 23.73
N ASP A 609 14.14 9.30 22.58
CA ASP A 609 12.77 9.81 22.45
C ASP A 609 11.72 8.78 22.93
N PRO A 610 10.90 9.08 23.95
CA PRO A 610 9.91 8.14 24.51
C PRO A 610 8.83 7.71 23.50
N PHE A 611 8.65 8.42 22.38
CA PHE A 611 7.67 8.10 21.34
C PHE A 611 8.19 7.12 20.27
N PHE A 612 9.38 6.53 20.49
CA PHE A 612 9.87 5.39 19.71
C PHE A 612 10.02 4.13 20.59
N PRO A 613 8.92 3.50 21.05
CA PRO A 613 8.99 2.28 21.87
C PRO A 613 9.71 1.11 21.17
N MET A 614 9.75 1.11 19.84
CA MET A 614 10.50 0.15 19.03
C MET A 614 12.03 0.26 19.20
N LEU A 615 12.55 1.31 19.82
CA LEU A 615 14.00 1.57 19.93
C LEU A 615 14.44 1.73 21.40
N LYS A 616 13.90 0.90 22.30
CA LYS A 616 14.19 0.99 23.74
C LYS A 616 15.06 -0.13 24.29
N PHE A 617 14.94 -1.33 23.74
CA PHE A 617 15.73 -2.49 24.15
C PHE A 617 16.76 -2.88 23.08
N PRO A 618 17.88 -3.50 23.46
CA PRO A 618 18.84 -4.07 22.50
C PRO A 618 18.17 -5.03 21.51
N LEU A 619 18.72 -5.12 20.30
CA LEU A 619 18.34 -6.16 19.35
C LEU A 619 18.94 -7.48 19.82
N ASP A 620 18.14 -8.55 19.83
CA ASP A 620 18.62 -9.92 19.98
C ASP A 620 19.45 -10.33 18.75
N ARG A 621 20.08 -11.51 18.82
CA ARG A 621 20.88 -12.01 17.70
C ARG A 621 20.05 -12.20 16.43
N ALA A 622 18.82 -12.70 16.58
CA ALA A 622 17.90 -12.89 15.45
C ALA A 622 17.55 -11.56 14.77
N GLY A 623 17.23 -10.53 15.55
CA GLY A 623 16.96 -9.18 15.08
C GLY A 623 18.17 -8.53 14.42
N GLN A 624 19.37 -8.70 14.99
CA GLN A 624 20.61 -8.24 14.36
C GLN A 624 20.88 -8.95 13.02
N SER A 625 20.77 -10.28 12.97
CA SER A 625 20.94 -11.04 11.72
C SER A 625 19.90 -10.64 10.67
N ALA A 626 18.62 -10.54 11.04
CA ALA A 626 17.56 -10.12 10.13
C ALA A 626 17.79 -8.69 9.62
N LEU A 627 18.29 -7.80 10.47
CA LEU A 627 18.65 -6.43 10.08
C LEU A 627 19.81 -6.43 9.08
N SER A 628 20.91 -7.12 9.38
CA SER A 628 22.06 -7.24 8.47
C SER A 628 21.67 -7.83 7.12
N GLU A 629 20.87 -8.90 7.09
CA GLU A 629 20.40 -9.52 5.85
C GLU A 629 19.58 -8.56 4.98
N ARG A 630 18.72 -7.74 5.61
CA ARG A 630 17.94 -6.72 4.89
C ARG A 630 18.83 -5.63 4.33
N LEU A 631 19.86 -5.20 5.07
CA LEU A 631 20.80 -4.18 4.62
C LEU A 631 21.69 -4.67 3.49
N GLU A 632 22.17 -5.92 3.53
CA GLU A 632 22.91 -6.53 2.42
C GLU A 632 22.12 -6.51 1.11
N SER A 633 20.81 -6.76 1.18
CA SER A 633 19.94 -6.74 0.00
C SER A 633 19.88 -5.36 -0.66
N GLN A 634 20.00 -4.29 0.13
CA GLN A 634 20.02 -2.90 -0.33
C GLN A 634 21.43 -2.49 -0.79
N LEU A 635 22.48 -3.01 -0.17
CA LEU A 635 23.86 -2.85 -0.62
C LEU A 635 24.05 -3.37 -2.05
N LEU A 636 23.50 -4.55 -2.37
CA LEU A 636 23.54 -5.10 -3.74
C LEU A 636 22.86 -4.17 -4.76
N ARG A 637 21.79 -3.47 -4.36
CA ARG A 637 21.12 -2.49 -5.22
C ARG A 637 21.99 -1.26 -5.43
N LEU A 638 22.63 -0.76 -4.37
CA LEU A 638 23.59 0.35 -4.47
C LEU A 638 24.77 -0.03 -5.36
N GLU A 639 25.27 -1.27 -5.25
CA GLU A 639 26.37 -1.79 -6.06
C GLU A 639 26.03 -1.81 -7.56
N SER A 640 24.85 -2.35 -7.93
CA SER A 640 24.36 -2.30 -9.32
C SER A 640 24.25 -0.87 -9.85
N MET A 641 23.91 0.09 -8.99
CA MET A 641 23.87 1.49 -9.37
C MET A 641 25.24 2.13 -9.49
N ALA A 642 26.20 1.74 -8.65
CA ALA A 642 27.60 2.16 -8.75
C ALA A 642 28.20 1.72 -10.09
N GLU A 643 27.94 0.47 -10.51
CA GLU A 643 28.35 -0.05 -11.82
C GLU A 643 27.78 0.78 -12.99
N ARG A 644 26.49 1.14 -12.90
CA ARG A 644 25.86 2.02 -13.88
C ARG A 644 26.44 3.42 -13.89
N LEU A 645 26.74 4.00 -12.73
CA LEU A 645 27.37 5.31 -12.63
C LEU A 645 28.79 5.28 -13.20
N ALA A 646 29.54 4.20 -12.98
CA ALA A 646 30.87 4.03 -13.53
C ALA A 646 30.88 3.94 -15.07
N SER A 647 29.83 3.36 -15.66
CA SER A 647 29.65 3.32 -17.13
C SER A 647 29.01 4.58 -17.72
N GLN A 648 28.39 5.44 -16.90
CA GLN A 648 27.69 6.65 -17.31
C GLN A 648 28.13 7.87 -16.47
N ARG A 649 29.45 8.07 -16.32
CA ARG A 649 30.04 9.07 -15.39
C ARG A 649 29.55 10.50 -15.60
N ASP A 650 29.28 10.88 -16.84
CA ASP A 650 28.86 12.25 -17.19
C ASP A 650 27.35 12.46 -17.04
N SER A 651 26.60 11.48 -16.53
CA SER A 651 25.15 11.60 -16.35
C SER A 651 24.81 12.16 -14.95
N PRO A 652 24.43 13.44 -14.82
CA PRO A 652 24.03 14.02 -13.53
C PRO A 652 22.80 13.31 -12.94
N GLN A 653 21.94 12.75 -13.79
CA GLN A 653 20.75 12.00 -13.36
C GLN A 653 21.13 10.69 -12.66
N VAL A 654 22.16 9.99 -13.15
CA VAL A 654 22.63 8.73 -12.54
C VAL A 654 23.32 9.02 -11.21
N LEU A 655 24.09 10.11 -11.12
CA LEU A 655 24.71 10.56 -9.88
C LEU A 655 23.67 10.95 -8.82
N ALA A 656 22.69 11.79 -9.18
CA ALA A 656 21.63 12.19 -8.27
C ALA A 656 20.85 10.97 -7.75
N ARG A 657 20.56 10.00 -8.63
CA ARG A 657 19.91 8.76 -8.25
C ARG A 657 20.78 7.92 -7.30
N PHE A 658 22.08 7.83 -7.56
CA PHE A 658 23.03 7.14 -6.68
C PHE A 658 23.09 7.78 -5.29
N GLN A 659 23.17 9.11 -5.21
CA GLN A 659 23.16 9.86 -3.95
C GLN A 659 21.84 9.68 -3.18
N MET A 660 20.70 9.67 -3.87
CA MET A 660 19.41 9.38 -3.27
C MET A 660 19.34 7.96 -2.70
N GLU A 661 19.87 6.97 -3.41
CA GLU A 661 19.83 5.56 -2.98
C GLU A 661 20.84 5.31 -1.86
N LEU A 662 21.98 5.98 -1.88
CA LEU A 662 22.91 6.03 -0.75
C LEU A 662 22.25 6.68 0.48
N THR A 663 21.58 7.82 0.33
CA THR A 663 20.82 8.48 1.42
C THR A 663 19.72 7.56 1.96
N SER A 664 19.00 6.87 1.06
CA SER A 664 17.97 5.90 1.42
C SER A 664 18.57 4.73 2.20
N LEU A 665 19.70 4.17 1.73
CA LEU A 665 20.42 3.07 2.35
C LEU A 665 20.89 3.42 3.76
N VAL A 666 21.50 4.59 3.94
CA VAL A 666 21.99 5.05 5.25
C VAL A 666 20.84 5.26 6.25
N ARG A 667 19.61 5.52 5.78
CA ARG A 667 18.45 5.59 6.67
C ARG A 667 17.87 4.20 7.00
N GLN A 668 18.19 3.16 6.24
CA GLN A 668 17.57 1.84 6.41
C GLN A 668 17.83 1.17 7.75
N PRO A 669 19.00 1.25 8.42
CA PRO A 669 19.23 0.52 9.67
C PRO A 669 18.14 0.77 10.72
N ILE A 670 17.82 2.05 10.97
CA ILE A 670 16.77 2.44 11.91
C ILE A 670 15.37 2.04 11.40
N VAL A 671 15.09 2.27 10.10
CA VAL A 671 13.78 1.92 9.51
C VAL A 671 13.51 0.42 9.62
N GLN A 672 14.50 -0.39 9.30
CA GLN A 672 14.41 -1.85 9.33
C GLN A 672 14.32 -2.36 10.76
N ALA A 673 15.06 -1.79 11.71
CA ALA A 673 14.92 -2.11 13.14
C ALA A 673 13.49 -1.85 13.64
N ILE A 674 12.92 -0.69 13.31
CA ILE A 674 11.52 -0.35 13.64
C ILE A 674 10.54 -1.31 12.95
N GLN A 675 10.77 -1.64 11.68
CA GLN A 675 9.91 -2.55 10.93
C GLN A 675 9.93 -3.96 11.51
N LEU A 676 11.10 -4.48 11.88
CA LEU A 676 11.24 -5.78 12.54
C LEU A 676 10.40 -5.87 13.82
N ARG A 677 10.28 -4.75 14.55
CA ARG A 677 9.51 -4.69 15.81
C ARG A 677 8.04 -4.33 15.66
N SER A 678 7.61 -3.85 14.50
CA SER A 678 6.20 -3.54 14.22
C SER A 678 5.46 -4.64 13.45
N MET A 679 6.18 -5.55 12.80
CA MET A 679 5.60 -6.74 12.16
C MET A 679 4.95 -7.64 13.21
N GLY A 680 3.63 -7.86 13.08
CA GLY A 680 2.87 -8.81 13.89
C GLY A 680 1.99 -8.20 14.98
N THR A 681 2.07 -6.88 15.23
CA THR A 681 1.25 -6.22 16.27
C THR A 681 -0.24 -6.08 15.93
N GLY A 682 -0.68 -6.45 14.71
CA GLY A 682 -2.06 -6.25 14.23
C GLY A 682 -2.45 -4.77 14.02
N ILE A 683 -1.75 -3.83 14.65
CA ILE A 683 -2.04 -2.40 14.63
C ILE A 683 -1.39 -1.74 13.40
N GLY A 684 -2.11 -0.82 12.77
CA GLY A 684 -1.64 -0.07 11.61
C GLY A 684 -0.63 1.01 11.97
N ILE A 685 0.56 0.66 12.44
CA ILE A 685 1.62 1.64 12.72
C ILE A 685 2.33 2.00 11.42
N ARG A 686 2.50 3.30 11.16
CA ARG A 686 3.29 3.80 10.03
C ARG A 686 4.35 4.77 10.50
N LEU A 687 5.59 4.50 10.09
CA LEU A 687 6.68 5.45 10.15
C LEU A 687 6.69 6.27 8.86
N ARG A 688 6.53 7.59 8.96
CA ARG A 688 6.67 8.52 7.84
C ARG A 688 7.97 9.30 8.02
N TRP A 689 8.75 9.46 6.96
CA TRP A 689 9.90 10.35 6.94
C TRP A 689 9.49 11.67 6.27
N HIS A 690 9.68 12.78 6.96
CA HIS A 690 9.54 14.10 6.35
C HIS A 690 10.70 14.35 5.36
N LYS A 691 10.53 15.34 4.46
CA LYS A 691 11.57 15.73 3.48
C LYS A 691 12.89 16.09 4.15
N ASP A 692 12.81 16.67 5.35
CA ASP A 692 13.98 17.08 6.15
C ASP A 692 14.63 15.92 6.92
N GLY A 693 14.18 14.68 6.71
CA GLY A 693 14.74 13.50 7.38
C GLY A 693 14.25 13.28 8.80
N ILE A 694 13.19 13.97 9.23
CA ILE A 694 12.60 13.82 10.56
C ILE A 694 11.53 12.70 10.53
N PRO A 695 11.63 11.67 11.37
CA PRO A 695 10.66 10.58 11.42
C PRO A 695 9.44 10.93 12.28
N LEU A 696 8.24 10.58 11.80
CA LEU A 696 6.97 10.67 12.50
C LEU A 696 6.34 9.28 12.59
N VAL A 697 6.06 8.82 13.82
CA VAL A 697 5.27 7.61 14.06
C VAL A 697 3.80 7.98 14.09
N THR A 698 2.99 7.24 13.33
CA THR A 698 1.53 7.43 13.27
C THR A 698 0.83 6.11 13.53
N ILE A 699 -0.28 6.15 14.26
CA ILE A 699 -1.12 4.98 14.50
C ILE A 699 -2.38 5.17 13.66
N ASN A 700 -2.59 4.29 12.70
CA ASN A 700 -3.70 4.35 11.74
C ASN A 700 -5.01 3.92 12.40
N ARG A 701 -5.45 4.71 13.37
CA ARG A 701 -6.74 4.58 14.03
C ARG A 701 -7.35 5.96 14.15
N ASN A 702 -8.61 6.08 13.74
CA ASN A 702 -9.27 7.37 13.75
C ASN A 702 -9.69 7.75 15.17
N SER A 703 -10.26 6.87 15.99
CA SER A 703 -10.55 7.14 17.41
C SER A 703 -10.72 5.83 18.20
N PHE A 704 -10.73 5.93 19.53
CA PHE A 704 -11.21 4.85 20.41
C PHE A 704 -12.72 5.03 20.62
N ARG A 705 -13.51 3.97 20.39
CA ARG A 705 -14.97 4.03 20.62
C ARG A 705 -15.33 3.68 22.05
N ASN A 706 -14.51 2.86 22.72
CA ASN A 706 -14.71 2.42 24.10
C ASN A 706 -13.40 1.88 24.72
N ALA A 707 -13.46 1.59 26.02
CA ALA A 707 -12.33 1.06 26.79
C ALA A 707 -11.86 -0.33 26.33
N ASN A 708 -12.74 -1.21 25.85
CA ASN A 708 -12.34 -2.55 25.37
C ASN A 708 -11.47 -2.45 24.11
N GLU A 709 -11.84 -1.56 23.19
CA GLU A 709 -11.07 -1.29 21.99
C GLU A 709 -9.69 -0.69 22.34
N ALA A 710 -9.64 0.19 23.34
CA ALA A 710 -8.39 0.72 23.87
C ALA A 710 -7.53 -0.39 24.49
N ALA A 711 -8.12 -1.30 25.28
CA ALA A 711 -7.41 -2.43 25.89
C ALA A 711 -6.74 -3.36 24.85
N GLU A 712 -7.44 -3.70 23.76
CA GLU A 712 -6.83 -4.48 22.67
C GLU A 712 -5.75 -3.69 21.92
N THR A 713 -5.91 -2.37 21.81
CA THR A 713 -4.87 -1.51 21.22
C THR A 713 -3.61 -1.51 22.07
N ILE A 714 -3.73 -1.30 23.38
CA ILE A 714 -2.55 -1.20 24.23
C ILE A 714 -1.82 -2.54 24.30
N LYS A 715 -2.51 -3.69 24.27
CA LYS A 715 -1.90 -5.01 24.13
C LYS A 715 -1.00 -5.10 22.90
N GLY A 716 -1.52 -4.75 21.71
CA GLY A 716 -0.72 -4.76 20.48
C GLY A 716 0.42 -3.73 20.49
N LEU A 717 0.22 -2.55 21.11
CA LEU A 717 1.26 -1.51 21.22
C LEU A 717 2.39 -1.92 22.16
N LYS A 718 2.10 -2.63 23.27
CA LYS A 718 3.15 -3.15 24.17
C LYS A 718 4.08 -4.12 23.44
N GLY A 719 3.55 -4.88 22.47
CA GLY A 719 4.34 -5.73 21.58
C GLY A 719 5.44 -4.99 20.80
N LEU A 720 5.38 -3.66 20.67
CA LEU A 720 6.39 -2.87 19.96
C LEU A 720 7.76 -2.86 20.62
N TYR A 721 7.82 -2.98 21.94
CA TYR A 721 9.08 -3.05 22.68
C TYR A 721 9.84 -4.34 22.41
N LEU A 722 9.08 -5.41 22.20
CA LEU A 722 9.58 -6.78 22.13
C LEU A 722 9.70 -7.27 20.68
N GLY A 723 8.97 -6.67 19.75
CA GLY A 723 8.87 -7.16 18.38
C GLY A 723 8.39 -8.61 18.31
N ALA A 724 8.98 -9.38 17.41
CA ALA A 724 8.62 -10.78 17.17
C ALA A 724 8.94 -11.76 18.31
N TRP A 725 9.47 -11.29 19.45
CA TRP A 725 9.68 -12.11 20.66
C TRP A 725 8.38 -12.76 21.19
N SER A 726 7.22 -12.20 20.84
CA SER A 726 5.96 -12.43 21.57
C SER A 726 4.92 -13.30 20.85
N LEU A 727 5.12 -13.67 19.58
CA LEU A 727 4.03 -14.29 18.80
C LEU A 727 3.98 -15.83 18.80
N HIS A 728 4.87 -16.53 19.51
CA HIS A 728 4.90 -18.00 19.45
C HIS A 728 5.00 -18.82 20.76
N PRO A 729 5.28 -18.30 21.97
CA PRO A 729 5.23 -19.16 23.16
C PRO A 729 3.93 -19.12 23.97
N TRP A 730 3.00 -18.17 23.74
CA TRP A 730 1.92 -17.92 24.73
C TRP A 730 0.61 -18.68 24.48
N GLU A 731 0.41 -19.32 23.34
CA GLU A 731 -0.80 -20.13 23.09
C GLU A 731 -0.67 -21.59 23.57
N ASP A 732 0.55 -22.10 23.77
CA ASP A 732 0.75 -23.54 24.08
C ASP A 732 0.90 -23.84 25.59
N GLU A 733 1.11 -22.86 26.47
CA GLU A 733 1.31 -23.11 27.92
C GLU A 733 0.06 -22.91 28.81
N GLN A 734 -1.11 -22.56 28.26
CA GLN A 734 -2.36 -22.46 29.04
C GLN A 734 -3.31 -23.67 28.89
N MET A 735 -2.87 -24.76 28.26
CA MET A 735 -3.68 -25.98 28.11
C MET A 735 -3.34 -27.12 29.08
N ASP A 736 -2.34 -26.96 29.95
CA ASP A 736 -2.04 -27.92 31.03
C ASP A 736 -1.93 -27.20 32.39
N ASN A 737 -3.09 -26.85 32.97
CA ASN A 737 -3.33 -26.78 34.42
C ASN A 737 -4.82 -26.79 34.76
#